data_AF-A0A497QRV7-F1
#
_entry.id   AF-A0A497QRV7-F1
#
_cell.length_a   1.000
_cell.length_b   1.000
_cell.length_c   1.000
_cell.angle_alpha   90.00
_cell.angle_beta   90.00
_cell.angle_gamma   90.00
#
_symmetry.space_group_name_H-M   'P 1'
#
loop_
_entity.id
_entity.type
_entity.pdbx_description
1 polymer ?
#
loop_
_entity_poly.entity_id
_entity_poly.type
_entity_poly.pdbx_seq_one_letter_code
_entity_poly.pdbx_strand_id
1 'polypeptide(L)'
;AKISRGFIIDSMTFKYRRKITITERSGNNLTDYQVRKDLDATNFDVSHFLNEGKDLRFTDINGNLLPYWVESMDIAAEQATIWVKVPAIPANSSASIYMYYGNSTVDSASNGWNVFLGFHDFERLITGAWCWFQDPRAVRYVGVHDRTYIGFADRSGNIAIIAYDHTTKRELSAAILHPALETDDHAAPAILISEGYILVFYSAHNGANLYMRKSVKPEDISEWEDEKVIATGSITYPNPVKTSTGRIYVFYRQGNSNDGDLYYIYSDDEGNSWSSPTQLVDWGSDCSYFKIAAKNNEIHVAITTAEGGETNPHYNIYYFYSDDGGITWKKRDGSVLTLPITPSTAELVYETPANSNSWVWDIAIDDEGNPWIVFADELETDNHKYKCARWTGSEWQITLIANSNYGGLYSIEGFYSGGVYLNHDDPSIVYCAIYTNGNFEIQKFKFNGETWSKIEDITSGGNKWNIRPVHVRSAHPELEVVWMWGDYPNFYEYKTIIHTQVLRPQWQGGIDCAGEEKNLMPVGADSYAGKWAADATSSYPRMLMLDFGCEISSAAVEVWFYDDVNDTNRQVLSLQNCPTDVDYLMLGAHIDYSATNYIYRVGGNRYTTSISRSTGWHKLRIKCHNGITKFEIDCEEVGTTGDLASFRQVMIGSYWSEPGEGKYDNIIVRKYTEPEPSVSIGEETA
;
A
#
# COMPACT_ATOMS: atom_id res chain seq x y z
N ALA A 1 -31.62 -19.78 -27.35
CA ALA A 1 -30.52 -19.02 -26.72
C ALA A 1 -29.67 -18.41 -27.83
N LYS A 2 -29.53 -17.09 -27.90
CA LYS A 2 -28.57 -16.46 -28.82
C LYS A 2 -27.18 -16.78 -28.27
N ILE A 3 -26.40 -17.57 -28.99
CA ILE A 3 -24.98 -17.80 -28.70
C ILE A 3 -24.32 -16.42 -28.86
N SER A 4 -23.76 -15.86 -27.79
CA SER A 4 -22.87 -14.70 -27.92
C SER A 4 -21.63 -15.18 -28.68
N ARG A 5 -21.45 -14.70 -29.90
CA ARG A 5 -20.20 -14.88 -30.64
C ARG A 5 -19.18 -13.93 -30.01
N GLY A 6 -18.06 -14.46 -29.56
CA GLY A 6 -16.99 -13.72 -28.92
C GLY A 6 -15.82 -14.64 -28.56
N PHE A 7 -14.68 -14.05 -28.24
CA PHE A 7 -13.48 -14.76 -27.83
C PHE A 7 -13.49 -14.94 -26.31
N ILE A 8 -13.36 -16.18 -25.84
CA ILE A 8 -13.28 -16.47 -24.41
C ILE A 8 -11.81 -16.52 -24.01
N ILE A 9 -11.40 -15.57 -23.16
CA ILE A 9 -10.06 -15.48 -22.59
C ILE A 9 -10.23 -15.22 -21.10
N ASP A 10 -9.54 -15.97 -20.25
CA ASP A 10 -9.59 -15.80 -18.79
C ASP A 10 -11.03 -15.87 -18.22
N SER A 11 -11.84 -16.79 -18.75
CA SER A 11 -13.28 -16.92 -18.43
C SER A 11 -14.14 -15.69 -18.78
N MET A 12 -13.56 -14.66 -19.42
CA MET A 12 -14.23 -13.44 -19.88
C MET A 12 -14.49 -13.51 -21.38
N THR A 13 -15.57 -12.87 -21.85
CA THR A 13 -15.92 -12.82 -23.28
C THR A 13 -15.56 -11.46 -23.88
N PHE A 14 -14.69 -11.45 -24.89
CA PHE A 14 -14.29 -10.28 -25.65
C PHE A 14 -14.94 -10.30 -27.04
N LYS A 15 -15.38 -9.14 -27.53
CA LYS A 15 -16.02 -9.06 -28.86
C LYS A 15 -14.99 -9.08 -29.98
N TYR A 16 -13.83 -8.48 -29.75
CA TYR A 16 -12.87 -8.22 -30.80
C TYR A 16 -11.51 -8.81 -30.46
N ARG A 17 -10.78 -9.20 -31.51
CA ARG A 17 -9.38 -9.62 -31.41
C ARG A 17 -8.58 -9.11 -32.60
N ARG A 18 -7.35 -8.68 -32.35
CA ARG A 18 -6.34 -8.39 -33.38
C ARG A 18 -5.08 -9.20 -33.16
N LYS A 19 -4.47 -9.65 -34.25
CA LYS A 19 -3.15 -10.28 -34.23
C LYS A 19 -2.09 -9.18 -34.25
N ILE A 20 -1.11 -9.24 -33.35
CA ILE A 20 0.08 -8.40 -33.37
C ILE A 20 1.26 -9.25 -33.80
N THR A 21 2.00 -8.79 -34.80
CA THR A 21 3.22 -9.46 -35.30
C THR A 21 4.43 -8.63 -34.90
N ILE A 22 5.39 -9.28 -34.24
CA ILE A 22 6.63 -8.67 -33.79
C ILE A 22 7.76 -9.28 -34.60
N THR A 23 8.48 -8.48 -35.38
CA THR A 23 9.60 -8.93 -36.19
C THR A 23 10.92 -8.50 -35.55
N GLU A 24 11.76 -9.50 -35.25
CA GLU A 24 13.12 -9.34 -34.74
C GLU A 24 14.03 -8.80 -35.85
N ARG A 25 14.92 -7.84 -35.53
CA ARG A 25 15.75 -7.13 -36.52
C ARG A 25 17.22 -6.97 -36.12
N SER A 26 17.60 -7.28 -34.89
CA SER A 26 18.98 -7.18 -34.39
C SER A 26 19.78 -8.48 -34.56
N GLY A 27 19.11 -9.58 -34.91
CA GLY A 27 19.73 -10.89 -35.10
C GLY A 27 19.94 -11.67 -33.80
N ASN A 28 19.31 -11.25 -32.70
CA ASN A 28 19.41 -11.90 -31.40
C ASN A 28 18.10 -12.57 -31.01
N ASN A 29 18.18 -13.68 -30.28
CA ASN A 29 17.00 -14.24 -29.63
C ASN A 29 16.64 -13.34 -28.44
N LEU A 30 15.42 -12.79 -28.45
CA LEU A 30 14.93 -11.95 -27.37
C LEU A 30 13.97 -12.76 -26.51
N THR A 31 14.17 -12.72 -25.20
CA THR A 31 13.29 -13.37 -24.22
C THR A 31 12.75 -12.35 -23.25
N ASP A 32 11.50 -12.53 -22.81
CA ASP A 32 10.84 -11.61 -21.88
C ASP A 32 11.00 -10.14 -22.29
N TYR A 33 10.84 -9.87 -23.60
CA TYR A 33 11.16 -8.58 -24.20
C TYR A 33 9.93 -7.69 -24.22
N GLN A 34 10.10 -6.43 -23.82
CA GLN A 34 9.02 -5.44 -23.76
C GLN A 34 8.83 -4.81 -25.14
N VAL A 35 7.64 -4.97 -25.73
CA VAL A 35 7.31 -4.39 -27.04
C VAL A 35 6.27 -3.29 -26.86
N ARG A 36 6.52 -2.13 -27.49
CA ARG A 36 5.59 -1.00 -27.54
C ARG A 36 4.71 -1.09 -28.79
N LYS A 37 3.44 -0.75 -28.65
CA LYS A 37 2.53 -0.49 -29.76
C LYS A 37 1.73 0.78 -29.49
N ASP A 38 1.91 1.75 -30.37
CA ASP A 38 1.07 2.94 -30.45
C ASP A 38 -0.13 2.65 -31.35
N LEU A 39 -1.31 3.02 -30.87
CA LEU A 39 -2.59 2.93 -31.58
C LEU A 39 -3.08 4.35 -31.87
N ASP A 40 -3.63 4.51 -33.07
CA ASP A 40 -4.25 5.76 -33.51
C ASP A 40 -5.39 5.47 -34.49
N ALA A 41 -6.14 6.51 -34.86
CA ALA A 41 -7.22 6.49 -35.84
C ALA A 41 -6.86 5.81 -37.19
N THR A 42 -5.58 5.78 -37.57
CA THR A 42 -5.13 5.21 -38.84
C THR A 42 -4.96 3.70 -38.77
N ASN A 43 -4.78 3.14 -37.57
CA ASN A 43 -4.47 1.73 -37.39
C ASN A 43 -5.42 0.99 -36.43
N PHE A 44 -6.29 1.70 -35.72
CA PHE A 44 -7.20 1.14 -34.74
C PHE A 44 -8.50 1.95 -34.62
N ASP A 45 -9.63 1.28 -34.39
CA ASP A 45 -10.91 1.93 -34.11
C ASP A 45 -11.11 1.98 -32.58
N VAL A 46 -10.82 3.13 -31.97
CA VAL A 46 -10.89 3.30 -30.51
C VAL A 46 -12.31 3.19 -29.96
N SER A 47 -13.36 3.34 -30.79
CA SER A 47 -14.75 3.19 -30.35
C SER A 47 -15.08 1.77 -29.88
N HIS A 48 -14.23 0.81 -30.23
CA HIS A 48 -14.35 -0.58 -29.79
C HIS A 48 -13.77 -0.85 -28.40
N PHE A 49 -13.10 0.13 -27.76
CA PHE A 49 -12.79 0.08 -26.33
C PHE A 49 -14.02 0.42 -25.51
N LEU A 50 -14.85 -0.60 -25.25
CA LEU A 50 -16.16 -0.44 -24.62
C LEU A 50 -16.09 -0.16 -23.10
N ASN A 51 -14.88 -0.16 -22.52
CA ASN A 51 -14.64 0.21 -21.13
C ASN A 51 -13.42 1.13 -20.98
N GLU A 52 -13.30 2.15 -21.83
CA GLU A 52 -12.23 3.17 -21.76
C GLU A 52 -10.81 2.55 -21.79
N GLY A 53 -10.65 1.41 -22.49
CA GLY A 53 -9.37 0.70 -22.60
C GLY A 53 -8.99 -0.16 -21.39
N LYS A 54 -9.85 -0.24 -20.36
CA LYS A 54 -9.71 -1.18 -19.23
C LYS A 54 -9.92 -2.63 -19.65
N ASP A 55 -10.52 -2.86 -20.81
CA ASP A 55 -10.93 -4.16 -21.32
C ASP A 55 -9.90 -4.88 -22.21
N LEU A 56 -8.63 -4.51 -22.09
CA LEU A 56 -7.56 -5.15 -22.84
C LEU A 56 -7.12 -6.48 -22.22
N ARG A 57 -6.91 -7.50 -23.04
CA ARG A 57 -6.12 -8.69 -22.69
C ARG A 57 -5.17 -9.05 -23.81
N PHE A 58 -4.02 -9.62 -23.44
CA PHE A 58 -3.02 -10.09 -24.41
C PHE A 58 -2.72 -11.57 -24.19
N THR A 59 -2.58 -12.33 -25.27
CA THR A 59 -2.13 -13.72 -25.19
C THR A 59 -1.02 -14.03 -26.18
N ASP A 60 -0.23 -15.07 -25.89
CA ASP A 60 0.55 -15.74 -26.92
C ASP A 60 -0.36 -16.52 -27.91
N ILE A 61 0.27 -17.21 -28.87
CA ILE A 61 -0.44 -18.03 -29.86
C ILE A 61 -1.18 -19.24 -29.24
N ASN A 62 -0.76 -19.68 -28.05
CA ASN A 62 -1.33 -20.81 -27.34
C ASN A 62 -2.48 -20.40 -26.39
N GLY A 63 -2.74 -19.10 -26.24
CA GLY A 63 -3.77 -18.56 -25.37
C GLY A 63 -3.30 -18.25 -23.95
N ASN A 64 -2.00 -18.33 -23.66
CA ASN A 64 -1.46 -17.94 -22.36
C ASN A 64 -1.48 -16.42 -22.21
N LEU A 65 -1.97 -15.91 -21.08
CA LEU A 65 -2.01 -14.47 -20.79
C LEU A 65 -0.61 -13.87 -20.74
N LEU A 66 -0.46 -12.68 -21.30
CA LEU A 66 0.77 -11.91 -21.31
C LEU A 66 0.63 -10.65 -20.45
N PRO A 67 1.62 -10.31 -19.61
CA PRO A 67 1.67 -9.02 -18.93
C PRO A 67 1.67 -7.86 -19.92
N TYR A 68 0.86 -6.84 -19.63
CA TYR A 68 0.81 -5.62 -20.41
C TYR A 68 0.67 -4.40 -19.50
N TRP A 69 0.97 -3.23 -20.07
CA TRP A 69 0.76 -1.95 -19.42
C TRP A 69 0.30 -0.92 -20.44
N VAL A 70 -0.71 -0.14 -20.05
CA VAL A 70 -1.23 0.99 -20.81
C VAL A 70 -0.52 2.22 -20.29
N GLU A 71 0.43 2.75 -21.07
CA GLU A 71 1.16 3.99 -20.74
C GLU A 71 0.25 5.21 -20.85
N SER A 72 -0.60 5.24 -21.88
CA SER A 72 -1.59 6.29 -22.09
C SER A 72 -2.77 5.78 -22.90
N MET A 73 -3.95 6.31 -22.61
CA MET A 73 -5.20 6.02 -23.31
C MET A 73 -6.04 7.28 -23.36
N ASP A 74 -6.13 7.90 -24.54
CA ASP A 74 -7.01 9.03 -24.80
C ASP A 74 -7.99 8.65 -25.91
N ILE A 75 -9.20 8.26 -25.50
CA ILE A 75 -10.27 7.86 -26.40
C ILE A 75 -10.72 9.04 -27.27
N ALA A 76 -10.70 10.28 -26.75
CA ALA A 76 -11.16 11.46 -27.47
C ALA A 76 -10.15 11.91 -28.53
N ALA A 77 -8.86 11.82 -28.24
CA ALA A 77 -7.78 12.05 -29.20
C ALA A 77 -7.55 10.85 -30.14
N GLU A 78 -8.25 9.73 -29.92
CA GLU A 78 -8.07 8.46 -30.61
C GLU A 78 -6.62 7.96 -30.56
N GLN A 79 -5.98 8.03 -29.39
CA GLN A 79 -4.57 7.65 -29.18
C GLN A 79 -4.40 6.72 -27.99
N ALA A 80 -3.54 5.70 -28.13
CA ALA A 80 -3.13 4.86 -27.01
C ALA A 80 -1.70 4.36 -27.15
N THR A 81 -0.97 4.25 -26.04
CA THR A 81 0.35 3.63 -25.99
C THR A 81 0.30 2.40 -25.09
N ILE A 82 0.60 1.23 -25.65
CA ILE A 82 0.51 -0.05 -24.93
C ILE A 82 1.84 -0.80 -25.01
N TRP A 83 2.24 -1.38 -23.89
CA TRP A 83 3.41 -2.24 -23.77
C TRP A 83 3.00 -3.66 -23.43
N VAL A 84 3.66 -4.64 -24.04
CA VAL A 84 3.42 -6.07 -23.78
C VAL A 84 4.75 -6.77 -23.56
N LYS A 85 4.82 -7.63 -22.55
CA LYS A 85 5.99 -8.49 -22.32
C LYS A 85 5.85 -9.79 -23.11
N VAL A 86 6.68 -9.96 -24.14
CA VAL A 86 6.65 -11.11 -25.04
C VAL A 86 7.67 -12.16 -24.60
N PRO A 87 7.26 -13.43 -24.34
CA PRO A 87 8.16 -14.44 -23.78
C PRO A 87 9.36 -14.79 -24.66
N ALA A 88 9.16 -14.85 -25.99
CA ALA A 88 10.20 -15.18 -26.94
C ALA A 88 9.96 -14.53 -28.31
N ILE A 89 11.01 -13.92 -28.86
CA ILE A 89 11.07 -13.41 -30.23
C ILE A 89 12.35 -13.98 -30.86
N PRO A 90 12.26 -14.95 -31.80
CA PRO A 90 13.43 -15.59 -32.36
C PRO A 90 14.24 -14.67 -33.28
N ALA A 91 15.57 -14.81 -33.24
CA ALA A 91 16.50 -14.05 -34.07
C ALA A 91 16.14 -14.10 -35.56
N ASN A 92 16.15 -12.93 -36.22
CA ASN A 92 15.81 -12.75 -37.64
C ASN A 92 14.45 -13.35 -38.03
N SER A 93 13.52 -13.46 -37.09
CA SER A 93 12.21 -14.07 -37.29
C SER A 93 11.09 -13.21 -36.71
N SER A 94 9.89 -13.76 -36.58
CA SER A 94 8.76 -13.05 -35.99
C SER A 94 8.03 -13.88 -34.95
N ALA A 95 7.55 -13.21 -33.90
CA ALA A 95 6.60 -13.72 -32.93
C ALA A 95 5.21 -13.16 -33.21
N SER A 96 4.18 -13.85 -32.73
CA SER A 96 2.79 -13.40 -32.83
C SER A 96 2.11 -13.48 -31.48
N ILE A 97 1.39 -12.42 -31.14
CA ILE A 97 0.52 -12.33 -29.97
C ILE A 97 -0.88 -11.88 -30.41
N TYR A 98 -1.85 -12.00 -29.53
CA TYR A 98 -3.21 -11.50 -29.76
C TYR A 98 -3.57 -10.44 -28.73
N MET A 99 -4.27 -9.41 -29.18
CA MET A 99 -4.92 -8.38 -28.35
C MET A 99 -6.43 -8.61 -28.41
N TYR A 100 -7.09 -8.65 -27.26
CA TYR A 100 -8.53 -8.84 -27.09
C TYR A 100 -9.15 -7.63 -26.41
N TYR A 101 -10.35 -7.24 -26.84
CA TYR A 101 -11.07 -6.04 -26.37
C TYR A 101 -12.57 -6.10 -26.73
N GLY A 102 -13.33 -5.08 -26.36
CA GLY A 102 -14.76 -4.97 -26.59
C GLY A 102 -15.61 -5.60 -25.49
N ASN A 103 -15.12 -5.59 -24.24
CA ASN A 103 -15.85 -6.05 -23.07
C ASN A 103 -16.13 -4.88 -22.13
N SER A 104 -17.40 -4.48 -22.00
CA SER A 104 -17.79 -3.28 -21.25
C SER A 104 -17.80 -3.43 -19.72
N THR A 105 -17.46 -4.61 -19.18
CA THR A 105 -17.67 -4.90 -17.75
C THR A 105 -16.43 -5.40 -17.02
N VAL A 106 -15.29 -5.55 -17.70
CA VAL A 106 -14.07 -6.10 -17.10
C VAL A 106 -13.13 -4.99 -16.65
N ASP A 107 -12.50 -5.19 -15.50
CA ASP A 107 -11.48 -4.29 -14.98
C ASP A 107 -10.15 -4.43 -15.72
N SER A 108 -9.35 -3.37 -15.60
CA SER A 108 -8.01 -3.30 -16.16
C SER A 108 -7.07 -4.29 -15.49
N ALA A 109 -6.40 -5.10 -16.30
CA ALA A 109 -5.29 -5.93 -15.87
C ALA A 109 -3.91 -5.29 -16.19
N SER A 110 -3.91 -4.01 -16.56
CA SER A 110 -2.70 -3.23 -16.87
C SER A 110 -1.79 -3.12 -15.64
N ASN A 111 -0.52 -3.54 -15.77
CA ASN A 111 0.45 -3.50 -14.68
C ASN A 111 1.90 -3.41 -15.18
N GLY A 112 2.49 -2.21 -15.16
CA GLY A 112 3.86 -1.97 -15.62
C GLY A 112 4.93 -2.71 -14.82
N TRP A 113 4.70 -2.97 -13.52
CA TRP A 113 5.60 -3.74 -12.67
C TRP A 113 5.79 -5.19 -13.16
N ASN A 114 4.80 -5.74 -13.88
CA ASN A 114 4.90 -7.07 -14.47
C ASN A 114 5.56 -7.07 -15.85
N VAL A 115 5.73 -5.90 -16.47
CA VAL A 115 6.22 -5.74 -17.85
C VAL A 115 7.71 -5.42 -17.87
N PHE A 116 8.16 -4.44 -17.08
CA PHE A 116 9.48 -3.83 -17.20
C PHE A 116 10.50 -4.37 -16.19
N LEU A 117 11.79 -4.03 -16.38
CA LEU A 117 12.88 -4.35 -15.45
C LEU A 117 12.87 -3.43 -14.23
N GLY A 118 12.56 -2.15 -14.47
CA GLY A 118 12.28 -1.13 -13.48
C GLY A 118 11.09 -0.32 -13.95
N PHE A 119 10.19 0.04 -13.04
CA PHE A 119 8.95 0.73 -13.38
C PHE A 119 8.50 1.63 -12.23
N HIS A 120 7.89 2.77 -12.52
CA HIS A 120 7.06 3.52 -11.57
C HIS A 120 6.17 4.50 -12.34
N ASP A 121 4.85 4.36 -12.23
CA ASP A 121 3.87 5.29 -12.82
C ASP A 121 3.36 6.33 -11.82
N PHE A 122 3.75 6.24 -10.54
CA PHE A 122 3.33 7.15 -9.45
C PHE A 122 1.84 7.16 -9.12
N GLU A 123 1.01 6.53 -9.96
CA GLU A 123 -0.42 6.34 -9.77
C GLU A 123 -0.77 5.39 -8.60
N ARG A 124 0.21 4.62 -8.12
CA ARG A 124 0.05 3.63 -7.03
C ARG A 124 0.68 4.03 -5.71
N LEU A 125 0.61 5.31 -5.33
CA LEU A 125 0.74 5.60 -3.91
C LEU A 125 -0.52 5.10 -3.19
N ILE A 126 -0.35 4.07 -2.37
CA ILE A 126 -1.35 3.65 -1.40
C ILE A 126 -1.47 4.76 -0.36
N THR A 127 -2.17 5.84 -0.68
CA THR A 127 -2.61 6.76 0.36
C THR A 127 -3.53 5.98 1.27
N GLY A 128 -3.29 6.04 2.56
CA GLY A 128 -4.00 5.17 3.49
C GLY A 128 -3.77 5.58 4.92
N ALA A 129 -4.82 5.46 5.71
CA ALA A 129 -4.78 5.60 7.15
C ALA A 129 -5.71 4.57 7.80
N TRP A 130 -5.53 4.43 9.10
CA TRP A 130 -6.40 3.70 9.98
C TRP A 130 -6.35 4.30 11.38
N CYS A 131 -7.46 4.29 12.11
CA CYS A 131 -7.43 4.34 13.57
C CYS A 131 -7.03 2.96 14.15
N TRP A 132 -6.95 2.82 15.48
CA TRP A 132 -6.47 1.59 16.13
C TRP A 132 -7.58 0.70 16.71
N PHE A 133 -8.86 1.03 16.53
CA PHE A 133 -9.96 0.27 17.15
C PHE A 133 -10.41 -0.94 16.35
N GLN A 134 -10.58 -0.83 15.05
CA GLN A 134 -10.85 -1.96 14.17
C GLN A 134 -9.63 -2.86 14.00
N ASP A 135 -9.84 -4.16 14.10
CA ASP A 135 -8.84 -5.18 13.78
C ASP A 135 -9.53 -6.49 13.40
N PRO A 136 -8.88 -7.34 12.58
CA PRO A 136 -7.53 -7.18 12.04
C PRO A 136 -7.47 -6.29 10.78
N ARG A 137 -6.52 -5.35 10.72
CA ARG A 137 -6.26 -4.53 9.52
C ARG A 137 -5.33 -5.20 8.50
N ALA A 138 -4.51 -6.16 8.94
CA ALA A 138 -3.61 -6.92 8.07
C ALA A 138 -3.57 -8.40 8.46
N VAL A 139 -3.74 -9.29 7.48
CA VAL A 139 -3.85 -10.74 7.69
C VAL A 139 -3.07 -11.47 6.61
N ARG A 140 -2.21 -12.42 7.01
CA ARG A 140 -1.60 -13.38 6.09
C ARG A 140 -2.44 -14.64 6.00
N TYR A 141 -2.56 -15.18 4.79
CA TYR A 141 -3.16 -16.47 4.53
C TYR A 141 -2.27 -17.29 3.61
N VAL A 142 -2.09 -18.57 3.96
CA VAL A 142 -1.32 -19.54 3.18
C VAL A 142 -2.28 -20.62 2.68
N GLY A 143 -2.70 -20.48 1.44
CA GLY A 143 -3.55 -21.43 0.72
C GLY A 143 -2.86 -21.94 -0.53
N VAL A 144 -3.45 -21.65 -1.70
CA VAL A 144 -2.79 -21.84 -3.00
C VAL A 144 -1.62 -20.87 -3.16
N HIS A 145 -1.77 -19.66 -2.61
CA HIS A 145 -0.74 -18.65 -2.54
C HIS A 145 -0.32 -18.37 -1.09
N ASP A 146 0.84 -17.77 -0.93
CA ASP A 146 1.27 -17.18 0.34
C ASP A 146 1.12 -15.66 0.22
N ARG A 147 0.04 -15.12 0.82
CA ARG A 147 -0.34 -13.70 0.65
C ARG A 147 -0.65 -13.00 1.94
N THR A 148 -0.25 -11.74 2.04
CA THR A 148 -0.70 -10.79 3.07
C THR A 148 -1.69 -9.81 2.47
N TYR A 149 -2.85 -9.68 3.09
CA TYR A 149 -3.91 -8.74 2.73
C TYR A 149 -3.93 -7.59 3.73
N ILE A 150 -4.03 -6.35 3.23
CA ILE A 150 -3.96 -5.14 4.04
C ILE A 150 -5.09 -4.21 3.64
N GLY A 151 -5.92 -3.83 4.61
CA GLY A 151 -7.06 -2.95 4.42
C GLY A 151 -6.82 -1.55 5.00
N PHE A 152 -7.32 -0.53 4.33
CA PHE A 152 -7.16 0.87 4.75
C PHE A 152 -8.28 1.77 4.18
N ALA A 153 -8.44 2.94 4.78
CA ALA A 153 -9.19 4.05 4.18
C ALA A 153 -8.21 4.97 3.46
N ASP A 154 -8.45 5.26 2.18
CA ASP A 154 -7.61 6.17 1.39
C ASP A 154 -8.07 7.63 1.54
N ARG A 155 -7.23 8.58 1.09
CA ARG A 155 -7.52 10.02 1.25
C ARG A 155 -8.74 10.50 0.46
N SER A 156 -9.23 9.73 -0.50
CA SER A 156 -10.48 10.02 -1.21
C SER A 156 -11.70 9.47 -0.46
N GLY A 157 -11.49 8.87 0.71
CA GLY A 157 -12.50 8.20 1.51
C GLY A 157 -12.89 6.82 0.99
N ASN A 158 -12.10 6.23 0.08
CA ASN A 158 -12.37 4.89 -0.39
C ASN A 158 -11.95 3.87 0.66
N ILE A 159 -12.77 2.82 0.82
CA ILE A 159 -12.37 1.62 1.54
C ILE A 159 -11.68 0.69 0.55
N ALA A 160 -10.41 0.39 0.81
CA ALA A 160 -9.55 -0.34 -0.10
C ALA A 160 -8.85 -1.51 0.59
N ILE A 161 -8.45 -2.49 -0.24
CA ILE A 161 -7.64 -3.62 0.16
C ILE A 161 -6.55 -3.87 -0.88
N ILE A 162 -5.34 -4.16 -0.42
CA ILE A 162 -4.24 -4.67 -1.26
C ILE A 162 -3.89 -6.10 -0.83
N ALA A 163 -3.18 -6.80 -1.71
CA ALA A 163 -2.58 -8.08 -1.40
C ALA A 163 -1.11 -8.10 -1.85
N TYR A 164 -0.24 -8.62 -1.00
CA TYR A 164 1.16 -8.87 -1.31
C TYR A 164 1.41 -10.37 -1.38
N ASP A 165 1.97 -10.83 -2.48
CA ASP A 165 2.30 -12.23 -2.71
C ASP A 165 3.77 -12.50 -2.37
N HIS A 166 3.99 -13.25 -1.29
CA HIS A 166 5.31 -13.57 -0.74
C HIS A 166 6.12 -14.50 -1.64
N THR A 167 5.47 -15.23 -2.55
CA THR A 167 6.18 -16.13 -3.47
C THR A 167 6.75 -15.35 -4.65
N THR A 168 5.93 -14.47 -5.24
CA THR A 168 6.33 -13.68 -6.40
C THR A 168 7.02 -12.37 -6.05
N LYS A 169 6.98 -11.97 -4.76
CA LYS A 169 7.45 -10.69 -4.23
C LYS A 169 6.77 -9.49 -4.88
N ARG A 170 5.47 -9.60 -5.16
CA ARG A 170 4.70 -8.59 -5.87
C ARG A 170 3.47 -8.16 -5.10
N GLU A 171 3.22 -6.87 -5.14
CA GLU A 171 1.92 -6.30 -4.77
C GLU A 171 0.93 -6.51 -5.92
N LEU A 172 -0.26 -7.00 -5.59
CA LEU A 172 -1.42 -7.07 -6.48
C LEU A 172 -2.15 -5.72 -6.48
N SER A 173 -2.88 -5.44 -7.57
CA SER A 173 -3.60 -4.16 -7.69
C SER A 173 -4.63 -4.01 -6.57
N ALA A 174 -4.67 -2.81 -5.98
CA ALA A 174 -5.66 -2.48 -4.95
C ALA A 174 -7.08 -2.66 -5.48
N ALA A 175 -7.97 -3.16 -4.64
CA ALA A 175 -9.39 -3.24 -4.91
C ALA A 175 -10.13 -2.21 -4.06
N ILE A 176 -11.03 -1.44 -4.70
CA ILE A 176 -11.91 -0.51 -4.01
C ILE A 176 -13.20 -1.25 -3.65
N LEU A 177 -13.43 -1.40 -2.35
CA LEU A 177 -14.57 -2.11 -1.77
C LEU A 177 -15.79 -1.20 -1.60
N HIS A 178 -15.53 0.08 -1.30
CA HIS A 178 -16.55 1.12 -1.21
C HIS A 178 -15.93 2.45 -1.64
N PRO A 179 -16.37 3.06 -2.74
CA PRO A 179 -15.83 4.34 -3.18
C PRO A 179 -16.39 5.49 -2.33
N ALA A 180 -15.50 6.37 -1.86
CA ALA A 180 -15.85 7.60 -1.13
C ALA A 180 -16.88 7.40 0.00
N LEU A 181 -16.68 6.39 0.84
CA LEU A 181 -17.50 6.17 2.04
C LEU A 181 -17.40 7.38 2.97
N GLU A 182 -16.16 7.71 3.37
CA GLU A 182 -15.85 8.83 4.25
C GLU A 182 -14.34 9.09 4.26
N THR A 183 -13.90 10.35 4.16
CA THR A 183 -12.50 10.73 4.39
C THR A 183 -12.23 10.81 5.89
N ASP A 184 -12.16 9.64 6.52
CA ASP A 184 -11.93 9.47 7.96
C ASP A 184 -11.20 8.13 8.19
N ASP A 185 -10.11 8.13 8.96
CA ASP A 185 -9.34 6.93 9.24
C ASP A 185 -10.04 5.90 10.15
N HIS A 186 -11.12 6.29 10.83
CA HIS A 186 -12.00 5.41 11.58
C HIS A 186 -12.81 4.50 10.65
N ALA A 187 -12.90 4.85 9.35
CA ALA A 187 -13.60 4.06 8.34
C ALA A 187 -12.78 2.87 7.80
N ALA A 188 -11.49 2.76 8.19
CA ALA A 188 -10.64 1.67 7.71
C ALA A 188 -11.27 0.29 8.00
N PRO A 189 -11.08 -0.70 7.11
CA PRO A 189 -11.76 -1.97 7.24
C PRO A 189 -11.03 -2.96 8.16
N ALA A 190 -11.77 -3.96 8.63
CA ALA A 190 -11.24 -5.17 9.25
C ALA A 190 -11.43 -6.39 8.35
N ILE A 191 -10.47 -7.31 8.38
CA ILE A 191 -10.36 -8.45 7.47
C ILE A 191 -10.49 -9.76 8.26
N LEU A 192 -11.31 -10.67 7.74
CA LEU A 192 -11.37 -12.07 8.16
C LEU A 192 -11.20 -12.96 6.92
N ILE A 193 -10.30 -13.94 6.99
CA ILE A 193 -10.14 -14.94 5.93
C ILE A 193 -10.68 -16.27 6.42
N SER A 194 -11.62 -16.83 5.67
CA SER A 194 -12.33 -18.07 6.01
C SER A 194 -12.30 -19.01 4.83
N GLU A 195 -11.62 -20.14 4.96
CA GLU A 195 -11.45 -21.12 3.86
C GLU A 195 -10.94 -20.49 2.55
N GLY A 196 -10.06 -19.49 2.70
CA GLY A 196 -9.49 -18.72 1.60
C GLY A 196 -10.37 -17.58 1.08
N TYR A 197 -11.68 -17.57 1.38
CA TYR A 197 -12.54 -16.42 1.07
C TYR A 197 -12.21 -15.25 1.99
N ILE A 198 -12.16 -14.06 1.40
CA ILE A 198 -11.80 -12.82 2.10
C ILE A 198 -13.10 -12.09 2.43
N LEU A 199 -13.37 -11.91 3.72
CA LEU A 199 -14.49 -11.11 4.21
C LEU A 199 -13.92 -9.81 4.76
N VAL A 200 -14.50 -8.69 4.35
CA VAL A 200 -14.04 -7.36 4.74
C VAL A 200 -15.21 -6.57 5.31
N PHE A 201 -15.02 -6.01 6.52
CA PHE A 201 -16.03 -5.33 7.31
C PHE A 201 -15.64 -3.88 7.54
N TYR A 202 -16.57 -2.94 7.35
CA TYR A 202 -16.30 -1.51 7.48
C TYR A 202 -17.57 -0.73 7.78
N SER A 203 -17.41 0.47 8.33
CA SER A 203 -18.47 1.46 8.55
C SER A 203 -17.87 2.85 8.42
N ALA A 204 -18.69 3.87 8.16
CA ALA A 204 -18.28 5.25 8.41
C ALA A 204 -18.15 5.49 9.94
N HIS A 205 -17.53 6.58 10.34
CA HIS A 205 -17.42 7.00 11.72
C HIS A 205 -18.79 7.38 12.29
N ASN A 206 -19.31 6.58 13.23
CA ASN A 206 -20.70 6.69 13.72
C ASN A 206 -21.71 6.53 12.58
N GLY A 207 -21.37 5.70 11.59
CA GLY A 207 -22.13 5.51 10.37
C GLY A 207 -23.44 4.75 10.60
N ALA A 208 -24.42 4.98 9.72
CA ALA A 208 -25.75 4.36 9.81
C ALA A 208 -25.74 2.82 9.72
N ASN A 209 -24.68 2.25 9.12
CA ASN A 209 -24.62 0.87 8.69
C ASN A 209 -23.24 0.27 8.96
N LEU A 210 -23.24 -1.02 9.30
CA LEU A 210 -22.09 -1.90 9.19
C LEU A 210 -22.17 -2.66 7.87
N TYR A 211 -21.14 -2.55 7.05
CA TYR A 211 -21.05 -3.17 5.73
C TYR A 211 -20.16 -4.40 5.76
N MET A 212 -20.42 -5.34 4.84
CA MET A 212 -19.54 -6.44 4.51
C MET A 212 -19.43 -6.65 3.00
N ARG A 213 -18.21 -6.97 2.55
CA ARG A 213 -17.90 -7.56 1.24
C ARG A 213 -17.29 -8.93 1.44
N LYS A 214 -17.57 -9.84 0.51
CA LYS A 214 -16.95 -11.17 0.46
C LYS A 214 -16.37 -11.40 -0.93
N SER A 215 -15.16 -11.93 -1.04
CA SER A 215 -14.56 -12.24 -2.34
C SER A 215 -15.38 -13.33 -3.05
N VAL A 216 -15.50 -13.24 -4.38
CA VAL A 216 -16.20 -14.26 -5.18
C VAL A 216 -15.41 -15.56 -5.25
N LYS A 217 -14.07 -15.44 -5.26
CA LYS A 217 -13.14 -16.57 -5.29
C LYS A 217 -12.22 -16.51 -4.06
N PRO A 218 -11.74 -17.66 -3.58
CA PRO A 218 -10.69 -17.70 -2.55
C PRO A 218 -9.44 -16.93 -3.00
N GLU A 219 -8.81 -16.21 -2.08
CA GLU A 219 -7.52 -15.53 -2.24
C GLU A 219 -7.47 -14.43 -3.33
N ASP A 220 -8.62 -14.08 -3.92
CA ASP A 220 -8.74 -13.14 -5.04
C ASP A 220 -9.41 -11.85 -4.57
N ILE A 221 -8.70 -10.73 -4.73
CA ILE A 221 -9.21 -9.39 -4.41
C ILE A 221 -9.80 -8.67 -5.63
N SER A 222 -9.80 -9.28 -6.82
CA SER A 222 -10.27 -8.63 -8.05
C SER A 222 -11.79 -8.71 -8.26
N GLU A 223 -12.48 -9.64 -7.60
CA GLU A 223 -13.92 -9.85 -7.73
C GLU A 223 -14.60 -10.01 -6.36
N TRP A 224 -15.66 -9.24 -6.12
CA TRP A 224 -16.39 -9.21 -4.85
C TRP A 224 -17.89 -9.43 -5.05
N GLU A 225 -18.52 -10.06 -4.06
CA GLU A 225 -19.98 -10.10 -3.95
C GLU A 225 -20.58 -8.69 -3.75
N ASP A 226 -21.88 -8.58 -3.98
CA ASP A 226 -22.66 -7.38 -3.67
C ASP A 226 -22.51 -6.96 -2.19
N GLU A 227 -22.70 -5.67 -1.91
CA GLU A 227 -22.48 -5.12 -0.58
C GLU A 227 -23.61 -5.56 0.31
N LYS A 228 -23.27 -6.03 1.51
CA LYS A 228 -24.27 -6.39 2.50
C LYS A 228 -24.22 -5.39 3.63
N VAL A 229 -25.37 -4.78 3.94
CA VAL A 229 -25.58 -4.13 5.24
C VAL A 229 -25.93 -5.22 6.23
N ILE A 230 -25.06 -5.45 7.22
CA ILE A 230 -25.18 -6.57 8.17
C ILE A 230 -25.68 -6.13 9.56
N ALA A 231 -25.58 -4.84 9.87
CA ALA A 231 -26.22 -4.21 11.01
C ALA A 231 -26.50 -2.73 10.71
N THR A 232 -27.44 -2.13 11.43
CA THR A 232 -27.82 -0.71 11.33
C THR A 232 -27.82 -0.07 12.71
N GLY A 233 -27.36 1.18 12.81
CA GLY A 233 -27.23 1.91 14.08
C GLY A 233 -26.35 3.13 13.90
N SER A 234 -25.75 3.63 14.98
CA SER A 234 -24.60 4.55 14.92
C SER A 234 -23.35 3.71 15.14
N ILE A 235 -22.72 3.18 14.10
CA ILE A 235 -21.75 2.09 14.21
C ILE A 235 -20.32 2.56 13.87
N THR A 236 -19.35 2.08 14.66
CA THR A 236 -17.92 2.18 14.34
C THR A 236 -17.14 0.93 14.77
N TYR A 237 -15.95 0.73 14.23
CA TYR A 237 -14.91 -0.20 14.72
C TYR A 237 -15.24 -1.69 14.62
N PRO A 238 -15.50 -2.24 13.42
CA PRO A 238 -15.71 -3.67 13.27
C PRO A 238 -14.47 -4.48 13.69
N ASN A 239 -14.71 -5.53 14.47
CA ASN A 239 -13.72 -6.48 14.95
C ASN A 239 -14.24 -7.91 14.69
N PRO A 240 -14.00 -8.49 13.50
CA PRO A 240 -14.42 -9.85 13.18
C PRO A 240 -13.52 -10.90 13.84
N VAL A 241 -14.13 -11.97 14.37
CA VAL A 241 -13.42 -13.18 14.83
C VAL A 241 -14.18 -14.43 14.41
N LYS A 242 -13.46 -15.51 14.11
CA LYS A 242 -14.05 -16.82 13.82
C LYS A 242 -13.67 -17.81 14.91
N THR A 243 -14.66 -18.45 15.49
CA THR A 243 -14.46 -19.51 16.50
C THR A 243 -14.20 -20.86 15.84
N SER A 244 -13.67 -21.84 16.58
CA SER A 244 -13.43 -23.18 16.05
C SER A 244 -14.71 -23.95 15.72
N THR A 245 -15.88 -23.50 16.21
CA THR A 245 -17.19 -24.02 15.78
C THR A 245 -17.59 -23.61 14.36
N GLY A 246 -16.89 -22.65 13.76
CA GLY A 246 -17.23 -22.07 12.46
C GLY A 246 -18.00 -20.74 12.57
N ARG A 247 -18.58 -20.42 13.74
CA ARG A 247 -19.29 -19.16 13.95
C ARG A 247 -18.37 -17.96 13.80
N ILE A 248 -18.80 -16.99 13.00
CA ILE A 248 -18.17 -15.69 12.81
C ILE A 248 -18.89 -14.68 13.69
N TYR A 249 -18.19 -14.01 14.58
CA TYR A 249 -18.66 -12.83 15.30
C TYR A 249 -18.12 -11.56 14.64
N VAL A 250 -18.91 -10.49 14.63
CA VAL A 250 -18.43 -9.14 14.35
C VAL A 250 -18.81 -8.26 15.52
N PHE A 251 -17.80 -7.86 16.29
CA PHE A 251 -17.92 -6.92 17.39
C PHE A 251 -17.80 -5.49 16.86
N TYR A 252 -18.58 -4.55 17.39
CA TYR A 252 -18.54 -3.16 16.96
C TYR A 252 -19.06 -2.23 18.06
N ARG A 253 -18.67 -0.94 18.00
CA ARG A 253 -19.27 0.09 18.83
C ARG A 253 -20.61 0.51 18.23
N GLN A 254 -21.66 0.60 19.04
CA GLN A 254 -22.91 1.26 18.66
C GLN A 254 -23.19 2.43 19.61
N GLY A 255 -23.36 3.63 19.05
CA GLY A 255 -23.48 4.90 19.77
C GLY A 255 -22.45 5.91 19.26
N ASN A 256 -22.19 6.95 20.03
CA ASN A 256 -21.15 7.94 19.74
C ASN A 256 -20.15 8.02 20.91
N SER A 257 -19.24 8.98 20.90
CA SER A 257 -18.21 9.12 21.92
C SER A 257 -18.76 9.45 23.33
N ASN A 258 -20.06 9.71 23.50
CA ASN A 258 -20.71 9.92 24.80
C ASN A 258 -21.42 8.68 25.38
N ASP A 259 -21.82 7.72 24.55
CA ASP A 259 -22.73 6.63 24.95
C ASP A 259 -22.49 5.32 24.17
N GLY A 260 -21.31 5.21 23.55
CA GLY A 260 -20.96 4.10 22.68
C GLY A 260 -20.68 2.83 23.46
N ASP A 261 -21.49 1.80 23.22
CA ASP A 261 -21.34 0.48 23.83
C ASP A 261 -20.87 -0.57 22.82
N LEU A 262 -20.26 -1.64 23.33
CA LEU A 262 -19.86 -2.82 22.56
C LEU A 262 -21.06 -3.72 22.27
N TYR A 263 -21.34 -3.92 20.99
CA TYR A 263 -22.33 -4.85 20.44
C TYR A 263 -21.64 -5.95 19.63
N TYR A 264 -22.36 -7.03 19.39
CA TYR A 264 -21.98 -8.00 18.37
C TYR A 264 -23.18 -8.53 17.59
N ILE A 265 -22.87 -8.99 16.38
CA ILE A 265 -23.69 -9.91 15.58
C ILE A 265 -22.86 -11.16 15.27
N TYR A 266 -23.52 -12.24 14.91
CA TYR A 266 -22.83 -13.45 14.45
C TYR A 266 -23.49 -14.08 13.24
N SER A 267 -22.69 -14.87 12.50
CA SER A 267 -23.10 -15.70 11.37
C SER A 267 -22.67 -17.14 11.60
N ASP A 268 -23.58 -18.08 11.37
CA ASP A 268 -23.35 -19.53 11.42
C ASP A 268 -23.21 -20.15 10.01
N ASP A 269 -23.20 -19.32 8.97
CA ASP A 269 -23.27 -19.74 7.57
C ASP A 269 -22.29 -18.97 6.67
N GLU A 270 -21.08 -18.70 7.18
CA GLU A 270 -19.97 -18.08 6.42
C GLU A 270 -20.31 -16.68 5.86
N GLY A 271 -21.04 -15.88 6.63
CA GLY A 271 -21.39 -14.50 6.33
C GLY A 271 -22.62 -14.33 5.42
N ASN A 272 -23.41 -15.39 5.20
CA ASN A 272 -24.60 -15.33 4.35
C ASN A 272 -25.81 -14.72 5.07
N SER A 273 -25.97 -15.01 6.36
CA SER A 273 -26.97 -14.42 7.23
C SER A 273 -26.38 -14.05 8.59
N TRP A 274 -27.03 -13.11 9.27
CA TRP A 274 -26.54 -12.50 10.51
C TRP A 274 -27.63 -12.50 11.58
N SER A 275 -27.24 -12.71 12.83
CA SER A 275 -28.12 -12.60 13.99
C SER A 275 -28.60 -11.15 14.19
N SER A 276 -29.64 -10.98 15.01
CA SER A 276 -29.92 -9.65 15.57
C SER A 276 -28.75 -9.17 16.45
N PRO A 277 -28.51 -7.84 16.55
CA PRO A 277 -27.52 -7.27 17.45
C PRO A 277 -27.74 -7.68 18.90
N THR A 278 -26.65 -7.98 19.61
CA THR A 278 -26.62 -8.19 21.07
C THR A 278 -25.73 -7.15 21.72
N GLN A 279 -26.27 -6.39 22.66
CA GLN A 279 -25.49 -5.48 23.51
C GLN A 279 -24.68 -6.32 24.50
N LEU A 280 -23.35 -6.29 24.38
CA LEU A 280 -22.46 -7.04 25.27
C LEU A 280 -22.17 -6.27 26.56
N VAL A 281 -22.04 -4.95 26.45
CA VAL A 281 -21.72 -4.06 27.57
C VAL A 281 -22.67 -2.88 27.65
N ASP A 282 -22.82 -2.34 28.85
CA ASP A 282 -23.58 -1.12 29.16
C ASP A 282 -22.74 -0.25 30.10
N TRP A 283 -22.10 0.77 29.52
CA TRP A 283 -21.29 1.77 30.22
C TRP A 283 -22.11 3.01 30.64
N GLY A 284 -23.44 2.98 30.47
CA GLY A 284 -24.34 4.03 30.92
C GLY A 284 -24.16 5.34 30.12
N SER A 285 -23.70 6.40 30.79
CA SER A 285 -23.43 7.70 30.17
C SER A 285 -21.97 7.89 29.76
N ASP A 286 -21.15 6.85 29.91
CA ASP A 286 -19.78 6.81 29.43
C ASP A 286 -19.72 5.99 28.15
N CYS A 287 -18.70 6.23 27.33
CA CYS A 287 -18.38 5.41 26.17
C CYS A 287 -17.40 4.29 26.56
N SER A 288 -17.49 3.17 25.87
CA SER A 288 -16.56 2.04 25.95
C SER A 288 -15.72 1.94 24.67
N TYR A 289 -14.40 1.98 24.83
CA TYR A 289 -13.45 1.63 23.77
C TYR A 289 -12.88 0.26 24.04
N PHE A 290 -12.82 -0.60 23.03
CA PHE A 290 -12.55 -2.01 23.24
C PHE A 290 -11.52 -2.57 22.26
N LYS A 291 -10.91 -3.70 22.64
CA LYS A 291 -10.09 -4.56 21.78
C LYS A 291 -10.53 -6.01 21.95
N ILE A 292 -10.52 -6.76 20.85
CA ILE A 292 -10.95 -8.16 20.80
C ILE A 292 -9.79 -9.03 20.34
N ALA A 293 -9.59 -10.16 21.02
CA ALA A 293 -8.77 -11.26 20.53
C ALA A 293 -9.53 -12.57 20.63
N ALA A 294 -9.31 -13.47 19.69
CA ALA A 294 -9.88 -14.81 19.74
C ALA A 294 -8.87 -15.86 19.32
N LYS A 295 -8.90 -17.00 20.00
CA LYS A 295 -8.10 -18.19 19.68
C LYS A 295 -8.95 -19.42 19.96
N ASN A 296 -9.17 -20.26 18.96
CA ASN A 296 -10.09 -21.40 19.04
C ASN A 296 -11.53 -20.98 19.42
N ASN A 297 -12.01 -21.36 20.60
CA ASN A 297 -13.33 -20.96 21.14
C ASN A 297 -13.24 -19.88 22.21
N GLU A 298 -12.04 -19.42 22.54
CA GLU A 298 -11.86 -18.35 23.51
C GLU A 298 -11.96 -16.99 22.82
N ILE A 299 -12.76 -16.09 23.39
CA ILE A 299 -12.94 -14.70 22.95
C ILE A 299 -12.64 -13.81 24.15
N HIS A 300 -11.67 -12.92 24.00
CA HIS A 300 -11.18 -12.03 25.05
C HIS A 300 -11.48 -10.59 24.69
N VAL A 301 -11.90 -9.82 25.69
CA VAL A 301 -12.27 -8.41 25.53
C VAL A 301 -11.52 -7.58 26.56
N ALA A 302 -10.85 -6.53 26.09
CA ALA A 302 -10.31 -5.47 26.93
C ALA A 302 -11.06 -4.16 26.67
N ILE A 303 -11.38 -3.39 27.71
CA ILE A 303 -12.16 -2.15 27.61
C ILE A 303 -11.51 -1.00 28.38
N THR A 304 -11.58 0.20 27.83
CA THR A 304 -11.34 1.47 28.51
C THR A 304 -12.65 2.26 28.62
N THR A 305 -12.85 2.93 29.76
CA THR A 305 -13.94 3.91 29.94
C THR A 305 -13.53 5.27 29.39
N ALA A 306 -14.42 5.95 28.68
CA ALA A 306 -14.28 7.34 28.26
C ALA A 306 -15.51 8.16 28.70
N GLU A 307 -15.31 9.12 29.60
CA GLU A 307 -16.41 9.91 30.19
C GLU A 307 -16.85 11.06 29.27
N GLY A 308 -17.97 10.96 28.53
CA GLY A 308 -18.54 12.13 27.83
C GLY A 308 -17.77 12.67 26.60
N GLY A 309 -17.02 11.84 25.88
CA GLY A 309 -16.50 12.19 24.55
C GLY A 309 -14.98 12.20 24.37
N GLU A 310 -14.57 12.45 23.13
CA GLU A 310 -13.19 12.43 22.60
C GLU A 310 -12.15 13.22 23.43
N THR A 311 -12.51 14.41 23.92
CA THR A 311 -11.60 15.28 24.70
C THR A 311 -11.61 15.04 26.21
N ASN A 312 -12.40 14.08 26.66
CA ASN A 312 -12.66 13.86 28.08
C ASN A 312 -11.89 12.66 28.63
N PRO A 313 -11.79 12.50 29.96
CA PRO A 313 -10.85 11.55 30.53
C PRO A 313 -11.12 10.11 30.12
N HIS A 314 -10.04 9.41 29.78
CA HIS A 314 -10.03 7.99 29.48
C HIS A 314 -9.41 7.28 30.66
N TYR A 315 -10.08 6.31 31.26
CA TYR A 315 -9.58 5.67 32.47
C TYR A 315 -10.00 4.21 32.58
N ASN A 316 -9.21 3.52 33.39
CA ASN A 316 -9.28 2.12 33.74
C ASN A 316 -9.14 1.18 32.53
N ILE A 317 -8.58 0.01 32.79
CA ILE A 317 -8.57 -1.11 31.85
C ILE A 317 -9.37 -2.24 32.48
N TYR A 318 -10.39 -2.71 31.77
CA TYR A 318 -11.24 -3.81 32.18
C TYR A 318 -11.02 -5.03 31.28
N TYR A 319 -11.35 -6.20 31.80
CA TYR A 319 -11.26 -7.46 31.08
C TYR A 319 -12.44 -8.39 31.38
N PHE A 320 -12.79 -9.19 30.39
CA PHE A 320 -13.59 -10.41 30.54
C PHE A 320 -13.39 -11.29 29.30
N TYR A 321 -13.79 -12.55 29.39
CA TYR A 321 -13.62 -13.49 28.29
C TYR A 321 -14.75 -14.53 28.25
N SER A 322 -14.89 -15.19 27.12
CA SER A 322 -15.69 -16.39 26.92
C SER A 322 -14.77 -17.53 26.54
N ASP A 323 -14.98 -18.72 27.10
CA ASP A 323 -14.25 -19.95 26.79
C ASP A 323 -15.12 -21.02 26.11
N ASP A 324 -16.38 -20.68 25.81
CA ASP A 324 -17.39 -21.57 25.23
C ASP A 324 -17.95 -21.04 23.89
N GLY A 325 -17.15 -20.25 23.18
CA GLY A 325 -17.50 -19.73 21.85
C GLY A 325 -18.48 -18.57 21.88
N GLY A 326 -18.45 -17.75 22.94
CA GLY A 326 -19.29 -16.55 23.07
C GLY A 326 -20.66 -16.80 23.73
N ILE A 327 -20.87 -17.93 24.41
CA ILE A 327 -22.15 -18.28 25.04
C ILE A 327 -22.22 -17.72 26.47
N THR A 328 -21.17 -17.94 27.27
CA THR A 328 -21.02 -17.37 28.62
C THR A 328 -19.78 -16.51 28.71
N TRP A 329 -19.85 -15.49 29.57
CA TRP A 329 -18.77 -14.53 29.79
C TRP A 329 -18.32 -14.58 31.25
N LYS A 330 -17.02 -14.46 31.49
CA LYS A 330 -16.39 -14.70 32.79
C LYS A 330 -15.25 -13.73 33.07
N LYS A 331 -14.94 -13.56 34.36
CA LYS A 331 -13.65 -13.05 34.85
C LYS A 331 -12.61 -14.16 34.90
N ARG A 332 -11.32 -13.84 34.99
CA ARG A 332 -10.23 -14.84 35.16
C ARG A 332 -10.36 -15.69 36.42
N ASP A 333 -11.06 -15.21 37.44
CA ASP A 333 -11.37 -15.98 38.65
C ASP A 333 -12.49 -17.04 38.45
N GLY A 334 -13.08 -17.10 37.25
CA GLY A 334 -14.15 -18.02 36.88
C GLY A 334 -15.56 -17.51 37.16
N SER A 335 -15.72 -16.32 37.75
CA SER A 335 -17.03 -15.71 38.00
C SER A 335 -17.76 -15.44 36.70
N VAL A 336 -18.95 -16.02 36.54
CA VAL A 336 -19.83 -15.80 35.38
C VAL A 336 -20.47 -14.42 35.46
N LEU A 337 -20.46 -13.71 34.34
CA LEU A 337 -21.01 -12.38 34.17
C LEU A 337 -22.39 -12.45 33.51
N THR A 338 -23.29 -11.54 33.92
CA THR A 338 -24.61 -11.38 33.29
C THR A 338 -24.54 -10.22 32.30
N LEU A 339 -25.16 -10.40 31.13
CA LEU A 339 -25.23 -9.37 30.10
C LEU A 339 -26.41 -8.40 30.35
N PRO A 340 -26.29 -7.11 29.99
CA PRO A 340 -25.05 -6.46 29.55
C PRO A 340 -24.06 -6.32 30.72
N ILE A 341 -22.76 -6.46 30.42
CA ILE A 341 -21.69 -6.30 31.39
C ILE A 341 -21.50 -4.80 31.65
N THR A 342 -21.36 -4.41 32.91
CA THR A 342 -21.16 -3.01 33.32
C THR A 342 -19.79 -2.81 34.00
N PRO A 343 -19.30 -1.57 34.16
CA PRO A 343 -18.04 -1.31 34.87
C PRO A 343 -17.98 -1.94 36.27
N SER A 344 -19.12 -2.00 36.97
CA SER A 344 -19.22 -2.58 38.32
C SER A 344 -19.11 -4.11 38.35
N THR A 345 -19.33 -4.77 37.21
CA THR A 345 -19.34 -6.23 37.08
C THR A 345 -18.13 -6.77 36.34
N ALA A 346 -17.50 -5.98 35.46
CA ALA A 346 -16.28 -6.37 34.75
C ALA A 346 -15.09 -6.62 35.70
N GLU A 347 -14.05 -7.29 35.22
CA GLU A 347 -12.79 -7.42 35.95
C GLU A 347 -11.95 -6.16 35.74
N LEU A 348 -11.60 -5.45 36.81
CA LEU A 348 -10.69 -4.31 36.74
C LEU A 348 -9.24 -4.82 36.70
N VAL A 349 -8.57 -4.59 35.58
CA VAL A 349 -7.17 -5.00 35.35
C VAL A 349 -6.20 -3.92 35.80
N TYR A 350 -6.51 -2.67 35.45
CA TYR A 350 -5.70 -1.51 35.79
C TYR A 350 -6.61 -0.38 36.23
N GLU A 351 -6.38 0.14 37.44
CA GLU A 351 -7.01 1.37 37.92
C GLU A 351 -6.12 2.55 37.52
N THR A 352 -6.66 3.46 36.71
CA THR A 352 -5.92 4.65 36.28
C THR A 352 -5.67 5.57 37.48
N PRO A 353 -4.43 6.04 37.70
CA PRO A 353 -4.13 6.95 38.79
C PRO A 353 -4.97 8.23 38.72
N ALA A 354 -5.27 8.81 39.88
CA ALA A 354 -6.03 10.06 39.95
C ALA A 354 -5.35 11.19 39.16
N ASN A 355 -6.14 11.90 38.36
CA ASN A 355 -5.70 12.94 37.40
C ASN A 355 -4.83 12.43 36.26
N SER A 356 -4.87 11.13 35.99
CA SER A 356 -4.22 10.53 34.82
C SER A 356 -5.25 9.93 33.88
N ASN A 357 -4.81 9.61 32.66
CA ASN A 357 -5.62 9.00 31.63
C ASN A 357 -4.91 7.79 31.03
N SER A 358 -5.68 6.73 30.75
CA SER A 358 -5.20 5.49 30.13
C SER A 358 -6.16 5.03 29.04
N TRP A 359 -5.63 4.51 27.93
CA TRP A 359 -6.43 4.06 26.80
C TRP A 359 -5.91 2.74 26.24
N VAL A 360 -6.78 1.75 26.13
CA VAL A 360 -6.49 0.44 25.53
C VAL A 360 -6.10 0.57 24.06
N TRP A 361 -5.06 -0.15 23.65
CA TRP A 361 -4.53 -0.14 22.29
C TRP A 361 -4.64 -1.49 21.59
N ASP A 362 -4.35 -2.59 22.28
CA ASP A 362 -4.42 -3.93 21.70
C ASP A 362 -4.53 -5.03 22.76
N ILE A 363 -5.03 -6.21 22.36
CA ILE A 363 -5.05 -7.43 23.17
C ILE A 363 -4.64 -8.62 22.32
N ALA A 364 -3.78 -9.50 22.85
CA ALA A 364 -3.38 -10.76 22.22
C ALA A 364 -3.38 -11.90 23.26
N ILE A 365 -3.28 -13.15 22.77
CA ILE A 365 -3.39 -14.36 23.59
C ILE A 365 -2.16 -15.24 23.32
N ASP A 366 -1.46 -15.65 24.37
CA ASP A 366 -0.33 -16.57 24.23
C ASP A 366 -0.77 -18.03 23.95
N ASP A 367 0.20 -18.93 23.85
CA ASP A 367 -0.07 -20.36 23.58
C ASP A 367 -0.71 -21.08 24.76
N GLU A 368 -0.58 -20.54 25.96
CA GLU A 368 -1.21 -21.04 27.18
C GLU A 368 -2.62 -20.44 27.43
N GLY A 369 -3.12 -19.58 26.55
CA GLY A 369 -4.45 -18.96 26.69
C GLY A 369 -4.48 -17.79 27.67
N ASN A 370 -3.32 -17.19 27.99
CA ASN A 370 -3.27 -16.01 28.85
C ASN A 370 -3.34 -14.73 28.00
N PRO A 371 -4.18 -13.77 28.41
CA PRO A 371 -4.29 -12.47 27.75
C PRO A 371 -3.10 -11.55 28.07
N TRP A 372 -2.69 -10.79 27.05
CA TRP A 372 -1.78 -9.66 27.11
C TRP A 372 -2.50 -8.45 26.56
N ILE A 373 -2.56 -7.36 27.32
CA ILE A 373 -3.25 -6.11 26.95
C ILE A 373 -2.21 -4.99 26.96
N VAL A 374 -2.09 -4.27 25.86
CA VAL A 374 -1.28 -3.05 25.80
C VAL A 374 -2.16 -1.81 25.79
N PHE A 375 -1.71 -0.79 26.50
CA PHE A 375 -2.40 0.48 26.63
C PHE A 375 -1.39 1.62 26.74
N ALA A 376 -1.84 2.80 26.35
CA ALA A 376 -1.11 4.04 26.57
C ALA A 376 -1.62 4.69 27.85
N ASP A 377 -0.74 5.28 28.63
CA ASP A 377 -1.02 5.85 29.95
C ASP A 377 -0.32 7.20 30.14
N GLU A 378 -0.74 7.96 31.14
CA GLU A 378 -0.30 9.34 31.37
C GLU A 378 -0.55 10.24 30.15
N LEU A 379 -1.73 10.10 29.54
CA LEU A 379 -2.11 10.79 28.28
C LEU A 379 -2.29 12.31 28.42
N GLU A 380 -2.39 12.80 29.66
CA GLU A 380 -2.38 14.23 29.98
C GLU A 380 -0.99 14.88 29.85
N THR A 381 0.06 14.10 29.59
CA THR A 381 1.46 14.56 29.55
C THR A 381 1.98 14.71 28.12
N ASP A 382 3.13 15.35 27.96
CA ASP A 382 3.88 15.39 26.70
C ASP A 382 4.71 14.11 26.46
N ASN A 383 4.48 13.06 27.23
CA ASN A 383 5.23 11.82 27.19
C ASN A 383 4.38 10.61 27.60
N HIS A 384 3.53 10.16 26.68
CA HIS A 384 2.68 9.00 26.91
C HIS A 384 3.54 7.75 27.19
N LYS A 385 3.06 6.88 28.08
CA LYS A 385 3.74 5.64 28.46
C LYS A 385 3.03 4.44 27.91
N TYR A 386 3.73 3.59 27.16
CA TYR A 386 3.21 2.31 26.73
C TYR A 386 3.40 1.27 27.83
N LYS A 387 2.31 0.68 28.29
CA LYS A 387 2.29 -0.35 29.34
C LYS A 387 1.67 -1.64 28.82
N CYS A 388 2.05 -2.76 29.43
CA CYS A 388 1.46 -4.08 29.19
C CYS A 388 0.88 -4.63 30.50
N ALA A 389 -0.37 -5.07 30.47
CA ALA A 389 -1.00 -5.91 31.48
C ALA A 389 -1.03 -7.36 30.98
N ARG A 390 -0.39 -8.28 31.71
CA ARG A 390 -0.34 -9.70 31.37
C ARG A 390 -0.92 -10.54 32.48
N TRP A 391 -1.77 -11.50 32.15
CA TRP A 391 -2.19 -12.51 33.12
C TRP A 391 -1.10 -13.57 33.30
N THR A 392 -0.63 -13.78 34.53
CA THR A 392 0.45 -14.73 34.84
C THR A 392 -0.03 -16.18 35.04
N GLY A 393 -1.35 -16.40 34.96
CA GLY A 393 -2.01 -17.61 35.42
C GLY A 393 -2.73 -17.43 36.76
N SER A 394 -2.31 -16.45 37.58
CA SER A 394 -2.90 -16.18 38.90
C SER A 394 -3.17 -14.71 39.21
N GLU A 395 -2.47 -13.78 38.55
CA GLU A 395 -2.63 -12.34 38.77
C GLU A 395 -2.30 -11.54 37.52
N TRP A 396 -2.73 -10.27 37.49
CA TRP A 396 -2.35 -9.32 36.45
C TRP A 396 -1.02 -8.66 36.82
N GLN A 397 -0.04 -8.80 35.92
CA GLN A 397 1.25 -8.14 36.01
C GLN A 397 1.28 -6.93 35.07
N ILE A 398 1.46 -5.73 35.63
CA ILE A 398 1.57 -4.48 34.85
C ILE A 398 3.04 -4.08 34.71
N THR A 399 3.50 -3.89 33.48
CA THR A 399 4.89 -3.52 33.18
C THR A 399 4.96 -2.33 32.22
N LEU A 400 5.95 -1.46 32.40
CA LEU A 400 6.29 -0.42 31.43
C LEU A 400 7.04 -1.05 30.25
N ILE A 401 6.58 -0.79 29.03
CA ILE A 401 7.27 -1.20 27.80
C ILE A 401 8.29 -0.13 27.43
N ALA A 402 7.82 1.08 27.18
CA ALA A 402 8.61 2.21 26.72
C ALA A 402 7.89 3.54 26.96
N ASN A 403 8.66 4.62 27.01
CA ASN A 403 8.15 5.99 26.90
C ASN A 403 8.04 6.35 25.42
N SER A 404 6.93 6.93 25.00
CA SER A 404 6.77 7.42 23.62
C SER A 404 7.63 8.64 23.31
N ASN A 405 8.09 9.38 24.34
CA ASN A 405 8.79 10.66 24.24
C ASN A 405 7.97 11.75 23.51
N TYR A 406 6.64 11.60 23.47
CA TYR A 406 5.73 12.56 22.87
C TYR A 406 4.33 12.45 23.49
N GLY A 407 3.53 13.52 23.38
CA GLY A 407 2.15 13.56 23.88
C GLY A 407 1.13 13.21 22.79
N GLY A 408 -0.03 13.86 22.88
CA GLY A 408 -1.06 13.85 21.85
C GLY A 408 -0.56 14.25 20.47
N LEU A 409 -0.97 13.51 19.44
CA LEU A 409 -0.59 13.78 18.04
C LEU A 409 -1.12 15.13 17.50
N TYR A 410 -2.26 15.62 18.01
CA TYR A 410 -2.84 16.91 17.65
C TYR A 410 -3.80 17.42 18.74
N SER A 411 -4.12 18.71 18.72
CA SER A 411 -4.73 19.42 19.85
C SER A 411 -6.20 19.07 20.13
N ILE A 412 -6.97 18.68 19.12
CA ILE A 412 -8.39 18.31 19.30
C ILE A 412 -8.51 16.96 19.99
N GLU A 413 -7.59 16.04 19.71
CA GLU A 413 -7.56 14.68 20.27
C GLU A 413 -6.27 14.47 21.06
N GLY A 414 -6.14 15.23 22.15
CA GLY A 414 -4.90 15.33 22.93
C GLY A 414 -4.40 14.01 23.53
N PHE A 415 -5.20 12.95 23.48
CA PHE A 415 -4.87 11.62 24.01
C PHE A 415 -4.42 10.61 22.93
N TYR A 416 -4.42 11.00 21.66
CA TYR A 416 -3.98 10.13 20.57
C TYR A 416 -2.47 9.94 20.65
N SER A 417 -2.03 8.69 20.83
CA SER A 417 -0.61 8.33 20.91
C SER A 417 -0.05 7.93 19.54
N GLY A 418 1.28 7.94 19.40
CA GLY A 418 1.95 7.41 18.20
C GLY A 418 1.66 5.93 17.97
N GLY A 419 1.60 5.13 19.03
CA GLY A 419 0.98 3.81 19.04
C GLY A 419 1.83 2.65 19.54
N VAL A 420 1.14 1.62 20.01
CA VAL A 420 1.70 0.36 20.52
C VAL A 420 0.83 -0.80 20.03
N TYR A 421 1.45 -1.90 19.60
CA TYR A 421 0.73 -3.03 19.03
C TYR A 421 1.43 -4.36 19.31
N LEU A 422 0.69 -5.35 19.79
CA LEU A 422 1.26 -6.65 20.14
C LEU A 422 1.57 -7.46 18.89
N ASN A 423 2.57 -8.32 18.96
CA ASN A 423 2.65 -9.43 18.02
C ASN A 423 1.60 -10.47 18.44
N HIS A 424 0.68 -10.79 17.53
CA HIS A 424 -0.44 -11.71 17.80
C HIS A 424 -0.08 -13.19 17.66
N ASP A 425 1.11 -13.49 17.11
CA ASP A 425 1.66 -14.84 17.05
C ASP A 425 2.58 -15.12 18.27
N ASP A 426 3.21 -14.09 18.85
CA ASP A 426 4.00 -14.13 20.09
C ASP A 426 3.83 -12.80 20.88
N PRO A 427 2.90 -12.73 21.86
CA PRO A 427 2.61 -11.48 22.57
C PRO A 427 3.74 -11.02 23.52
N SER A 428 4.82 -11.80 23.66
CA SER A 428 6.05 -11.32 24.30
C SER A 428 6.79 -10.28 23.45
N ILE A 429 6.37 -10.04 22.21
CA ILE A 429 6.90 -9.04 21.29
C ILE A 429 5.87 -7.93 21.08
N VAL A 430 6.34 -6.68 21.02
CA VAL A 430 5.52 -5.50 20.79
C VAL A 430 6.22 -4.51 19.86
N TYR A 431 5.45 -3.83 19.03
CA TYR A 431 5.91 -2.75 18.15
C TYR A 431 5.40 -1.42 18.71
N CYS A 432 6.29 -0.44 18.91
CA CYS A 432 5.97 0.86 19.48
C CYS A 432 6.44 1.99 18.54
N ALA A 433 5.62 3.01 18.37
CA ALA A 433 6.04 4.27 17.77
C ALA A 433 6.67 5.16 18.85
N ILE A 434 7.98 5.38 18.75
CA ILE A 434 8.81 6.13 19.70
C ILE A 434 9.32 7.39 19.01
N TYR A 435 9.10 8.55 19.63
CA TYR A 435 9.60 9.81 19.13
C TYR A 435 11.09 9.95 19.44
N THR A 436 11.91 10.03 18.39
CA THR A 436 13.35 10.18 18.48
C THR A 436 13.84 11.10 17.37
N ASN A 437 14.82 11.97 17.66
CA ASN A 437 15.45 12.85 16.67
C ASN A 437 14.46 13.70 15.83
N GLY A 438 13.33 14.11 16.42
CA GLY A 438 12.34 14.96 15.75
C GLY A 438 11.25 14.22 14.96
N ASN A 439 11.22 12.89 14.97
CA ASN A 439 10.21 12.09 14.28
C ASN A 439 9.78 10.85 15.09
N PHE A 440 8.59 10.33 14.80
CA PHE A 440 8.19 9.00 15.28
C PHE A 440 8.84 7.90 14.45
N GLU A 441 9.42 6.92 15.13
CA GLU A 441 10.04 5.73 14.57
C GLU A 441 9.44 4.47 15.18
N ILE A 442 9.30 3.40 14.40
CA ILE A 442 8.82 2.11 14.89
C ILE A 442 9.98 1.33 15.48
N GLN A 443 9.82 0.88 16.73
CA GLN A 443 10.79 0.07 17.46
C GLN A 443 10.14 -1.21 17.95
N LYS A 444 10.87 -2.32 17.88
CA LYS A 444 10.44 -3.64 18.33
C LYS A 444 11.03 -3.94 19.70
N PHE A 445 10.19 -4.35 20.64
CA PHE A 445 10.58 -4.71 22.00
C PHE A 445 10.21 -6.17 22.28
N LYS A 446 10.96 -6.79 23.19
CA LYS A 446 10.70 -8.14 23.67
C LYS A 446 10.71 -8.21 25.20
N PHE A 447 9.75 -8.94 25.75
CA PHE A 447 9.67 -9.26 27.16
C PHE A 447 10.53 -10.50 27.49
N ASN A 448 11.36 -10.40 28.52
CA ASN A 448 12.25 -11.49 28.95
C ASN A 448 11.71 -12.31 30.13
N GLY A 449 10.48 -12.02 30.60
CA GLY A 449 9.90 -12.58 31.82
C GLY A 449 9.77 -11.59 32.97
N GLU A 450 10.53 -10.49 32.94
CA GLU A 450 10.52 -9.45 33.98
C GLU A 450 10.44 -8.03 33.40
N THR A 451 11.20 -7.75 32.33
CA THR A 451 11.29 -6.43 31.71
C THR A 451 11.22 -6.50 30.19
N TRP A 452 10.87 -5.36 29.58
CA TRP A 452 10.90 -5.14 28.14
C TRP A 452 12.25 -4.54 27.74
N SER A 453 12.83 -5.05 26.65
CA SER A 453 14.01 -4.46 26.04
C SER A 453 13.81 -4.25 24.54
N LYS A 454 14.33 -3.14 24.01
CA LYS A 454 14.35 -2.90 22.57
C LYS A 454 15.28 -3.92 21.92
N ILE A 455 14.79 -4.61 20.89
CA ILE A 455 15.55 -5.61 20.14
C ILE A 455 15.86 -5.17 18.71
N GLU A 456 15.08 -4.23 18.15
CA GLU A 456 15.25 -3.78 16.77
C GLU A 456 14.66 -2.37 16.57
N ASP A 457 15.32 -1.55 15.76
CA ASP A 457 14.74 -0.34 15.18
C ASP A 457 14.17 -0.73 13.80
N ILE A 458 12.84 -0.74 13.66
CA ILE A 458 12.16 -1.10 12.40
C ILE A 458 12.29 0.04 11.40
N THR A 459 12.26 1.29 11.89
CA THR A 459 12.51 2.50 11.11
C THR A 459 13.52 3.38 11.84
N SER A 460 14.24 4.21 11.09
CA SER A 460 15.20 5.17 11.62
C SER A 460 15.48 6.28 10.62
N GLY A 461 15.65 7.52 11.10
CA GLY A 461 16.06 8.64 10.25
C GLY A 461 14.96 9.15 9.32
N GLY A 462 13.70 8.83 9.62
CA GLY A 462 12.55 9.31 8.86
C GLY A 462 12.44 10.83 8.89
N ASN A 463 11.89 11.40 7.82
CA ASN A 463 11.55 12.81 7.71
C ASN A 463 10.04 13.09 7.88
N LYS A 464 9.28 12.03 8.17
CA LYS A 464 7.84 12.02 8.42
C LYS A 464 7.56 11.04 9.55
N TRP A 465 6.37 11.13 10.12
CA TRP A 465 6.00 10.29 11.25
C TRP A 465 5.73 8.86 10.80
N ASN A 466 6.36 7.89 11.47
CA ASN A 466 5.98 6.49 11.43
C ASN A 466 5.12 6.18 12.67
N ILE A 467 3.81 6.01 12.48
CA ILE A 467 2.85 5.85 13.58
C ILE A 467 1.91 4.67 13.33
N ARG A 468 1.19 4.26 14.37
CA ARG A 468 0.14 3.23 14.37
C ARG A 468 0.61 1.92 13.70
N PRO A 469 1.66 1.28 14.24
CA PRO A 469 2.10 -0.02 13.76
C PRO A 469 1.00 -1.06 13.96
N VAL A 470 0.95 -2.04 13.05
CA VAL A 470 0.03 -3.17 13.06
C VAL A 470 0.83 -4.41 12.71
N HIS A 471 0.84 -5.39 13.61
CA HIS A 471 1.36 -6.72 13.34
C HIS A 471 0.41 -7.48 12.41
N VAL A 472 0.94 -8.01 11.31
CA VAL A 472 0.20 -8.84 10.36
C VAL A 472 -0.17 -10.15 11.05
N ARG A 473 -1.46 -10.52 11.12
CA ARG A 473 -1.87 -11.81 11.71
C ARG A 473 -1.23 -12.96 10.94
N SER A 474 -0.62 -13.92 11.64
CA SER A 474 0.09 -15.07 11.04
C SER A 474 1.22 -14.65 10.10
N ALA A 475 2.00 -13.64 10.50
CA ALA A 475 2.93 -12.92 9.65
C ALA A 475 3.93 -13.81 8.90
N HIS A 476 4.35 -13.35 7.72
CA HIS A 476 5.56 -13.87 7.08
C HIS A 476 6.77 -13.11 7.68
N PRO A 477 7.93 -13.75 7.92
CA PRO A 477 9.10 -13.08 8.51
C PRO A 477 9.59 -11.84 7.73
N GLU A 478 9.28 -11.75 6.44
CA GLU A 478 9.62 -10.56 5.64
C GLU A 478 8.66 -9.39 5.92
N LEU A 479 7.39 -9.66 6.23
CA LEU A 479 6.35 -8.65 6.40
C LEU A 479 5.63 -8.85 7.73
N GLU A 480 6.35 -8.59 8.81
CA GLU A 480 5.82 -8.75 10.17
C GLU A 480 4.91 -7.58 10.59
N VAL A 481 5.28 -6.36 10.20
CA VAL A 481 4.64 -5.13 10.66
C VAL A 481 4.39 -4.16 9.50
N VAL A 482 3.25 -3.50 9.56
CA VAL A 482 2.83 -2.43 8.64
C VAL A 482 2.44 -1.20 9.47
N TRP A 483 2.63 0.01 8.95
CA TRP A 483 2.38 1.24 9.72
C TRP A 483 1.96 2.39 8.83
N MET A 484 1.46 3.47 9.44
CA MET A 484 1.19 4.72 8.73
C MET A 484 2.47 5.55 8.65
N TRP A 485 2.82 5.99 7.44
CA TRP A 485 3.94 6.91 7.20
C TRP A 485 3.44 8.17 6.50
N GLY A 486 3.77 9.35 7.01
CA GLY A 486 3.48 10.62 6.35
C GLY A 486 3.12 11.75 7.32
N ASP A 487 2.50 12.80 6.80
CA ASP A 487 1.96 13.88 7.64
C ASP A 487 0.59 13.45 8.17
N TYR A 488 0.37 13.59 9.47
CA TYR A 488 -0.90 13.23 10.09
C TYR A 488 -1.42 14.42 10.92
N PRO A 489 -2.07 15.41 10.28
CA PRO A 489 -2.62 16.57 11.00
C PRO A 489 -3.77 16.19 11.94
N ASN A 490 -4.63 15.26 11.49
CA ASN A 490 -5.76 14.68 12.22
C ASN A 490 -6.34 13.50 11.39
N PHE A 491 -7.41 12.89 11.89
CA PHE A 491 -8.03 11.68 11.32
C PHE A 491 -8.80 11.88 10.00
N TYR A 492 -9.07 13.11 9.57
CA TYR A 492 -9.78 13.43 8.32
C TYR A 492 -8.95 14.25 7.31
N GLU A 493 -7.79 14.77 7.72
CA GLU A 493 -6.83 15.49 6.85
C GLU A 493 -5.51 14.73 6.69
N TYR A 494 -5.48 13.45 7.04
CA TYR A 494 -4.26 12.65 6.98
C TYR A 494 -3.63 12.68 5.59
N LYS A 495 -2.31 12.85 5.58
CA LYS A 495 -1.48 12.75 4.40
C LYS A 495 -0.47 11.61 4.57
N THR A 496 -0.99 10.43 4.88
CA THR A 496 -0.22 9.21 5.10
C THR A 496 -0.34 8.22 3.93
N ILE A 497 0.53 7.21 3.96
CA ILE A 497 0.45 5.96 3.21
C ILE A 497 0.54 4.79 4.19
N ILE A 498 0.09 3.61 3.75
CA ILE A 498 0.39 2.36 4.46
C ILE A 498 1.76 1.86 4.02
N HIS A 499 2.70 1.87 4.96
CA HIS A 499 4.10 1.56 4.74
C HIS A 499 4.49 0.21 5.33
N THR A 500 5.50 -0.43 4.72
CA THR A 500 6.02 -1.73 5.13
C THR A 500 7.50 -1.86 4.77
N GLN A 501 8.18 -2.91 5.25
CA GLN A 501 9.56 -3.21 4.87
C GLN A 501 9.71 -3.84 3.46
N VAL A 502 8.65 -4.42 2.88
CA VAL A 502 8.73 -5.28 1.66
C VAL A 502 7.96 -4.75 0.46
N LEU A 503 6.98 -3.86 0.63
CA LEU A 503 6.09 -3.37 -0.44
C LEU A 503 6.76 -2.43 -1.46
N ARG A 504 8.07 -2.56 -1.71
CA ARG A 504 8.71 -1.87 -2.84
C ARG A 504 9.66 -2.80 -3.58
N PRO A 505 9.42 -3.13 -4.86
CA PRO A 505 10.52 -3.25 -5.81
C PRO A 505 11.24 -1.89 -5.78
N GLN A 506 12.44 -1.89 -5.22
CA GLN A 506 13.08 -0.75 -4.58
C GLN A 506 13.47 0.38 -5.56
N TRP A 507 12.56 1.32 -5.85
CA TRP A 507 12.96 2.73 -5.88
C TRP A 507 13.22 3.13 -4.43
N GLN A 508 14.48 2.99 -4.03
CA GLN A 508 14.91 3.17 -2.66
C GLN A 508 15.53 4.54 -2.46
N GLY A 509 15.51 4.95 -1.19
CA GLY A 509 16.52 5.80 -0.59
C GLY A 509 17.90 5.32 -0.98
N GLY A 510 18.50 5.93 -1.99
CA GLY A 510 19.78 5.49 -2.51
C GLY A 510 20.94 6.19 -1.87
N ILE A 511 22.03 5.49 -1.58
CA ILE A 511 23.30 6.16 -1.33
C ILE A 511 23.92 6.50 -2.69
N ASP A 512 24.02 7.79 -3.01
CA ASP A 512 24.77 8.22 -4.20
C ASP A 512 26.26 7.85 -4.07
N CYS A 513 27.05 7.97 -5.14
CA CYS A 513 28.48 7.66 -5.06
C CYS A 513 29.24 8.53 -4.01
N ALA A 514 28.61 9.57 -3.45
CA ALA A 514 29.14 10.42 -2.38
C ALA A 514 28.72 10.00 -0.96
N GLY A 515 27.93 8.93 -0.78
CA GLY A 515 27.55 8.44 0.54
C GLY A 515 26.24 9.01 1.10
N GLU A 516 25.49 9.82 0.33
CA GLU A 516 24.26 10.47 0.81
C GLU A 516 22.99 9.71 0.43
N GLU A 517 22.08 9.51 1.38
CA GLU A 517 20.79 8.84 1.20
C GLU A 517 19.77 9.73 0.43
N LYS A 518 19.09 9.19 -0.59
CA LYS A 518 18.25 9.95 -1.54
C LYS A 518 16.85 9.36 -1.74
N ASN A 519 15.81 10.01 -1.22
CA ASN A 519 14.38 9.69 -1.41
C ASN A 519 13.62 10.86 -2.07
N LEU A 520 12.84 10.63 -3.14
CA LEU A 520 11.77 11.56 -3.57
C LEU A 520 10.40 11.11 -3.07
N MET A 521 9.53 12.08 -2.79
CA MET A 521 8.12 11.83 -2.51
C MET A 521 7.28 12.07 -3.77
N PRO A 522 6.28 11.23 -4.04
CA PRO A 522 5.25 11.58 -5.01
C PRO A 522 4.32 12.63 -4.41
N VAL A 523 3.88 13.57 -5.24
CA VAL A 523 3.02 14.69 -4.84
C VAL A 523 1.74 14.66 -5.68
N GLY A 524 0.64 15.09 -5.08
CA GLY A 524 -0.64 15.24 -5.80
C GLY A 524 -0.56 16.46 -6.70
N ALA A 525 -0.26 16.26 -7.97
CA ALA A 525 -0.20 17.28 -9.00
C ALA A 525 -0.51 16.64 -10.38
N ASP A 526 -0.83 17.47 -11.38
CA ASP A 526 -1.04 17.02 -12.76
C ASP A 526 0.12 16.13 -13.24
N SER A 527 -0.18 14.88 -13.60
CA SER A 527 0.77 13.91 -14.16
C SER A 527 0.58 13.77 -15.68
N TYR A 528 1.50 13.05 -16.34
CA TYR A 528 1.41 12.81 -17.78
C TYR A 528 0.34 11.76 -18.12
N ALA A 529 0.18 10.74 -17.27
CA ALA A 529 -0.69 9.59 -17.53
C ALA A 529 -1.76 9.31 -16.44
N GLY A 530 -1.98 10.24 -15.52
CA GLY A 530 -2.97 10.07 -14.45
C GLY A 530 -3.06 11.25 -13.48
N LYS A 531 -3.10 10.95 -12.18
CA LYS A 531 -3.31 11.94 -11.11
C LYS A 531 -2.04 12.25 -10.31
N TRP A 532 -0.96 11.48 -10.45
CA TRP A 532 0.19 11.56 -9.55
C TRP A 532 1.50 11.56 -10.32
N ALA A 533 2.43 12.44 -9.91
CA ALA A 533 3.81 12.47 -10.42
C ALA A 533 4.79 12.56 -9.24
N ALA A 534 6.05 12.17 -9.46
CA ALA A 534 7.13 12.50 -8.55
C ALA A 534 7.44 13.99 -8.62
N ASP A 535 7.67 14.62 -7.46
CA ASP A 535 8.08 16.02 -7.38
C ASP A 535 9.39 16.15 -6.57
N ALA A 536 10.43 16.61 -7.25
CA ALA A 536 11.73 16.87 -6.66
C ALA A 536 11.76 18.29 -6.09
N THR A 537 11.26 18.47 -4.85
CA THR A 537 11.20 19.78 -4.14
C THR A 537 12.34 20.02 -3.14
N SER A 538 12.47 21.29 -2.74
CA SER A 538 13.43 21.83 -1.75
C SER A 538 13.50 21.12 -0.38
N SER A 539 12.47 20.36 -0.01
CA SER A 539 12.28 19.83 1.35
C SER A 539 12.70 18.37 1.49
N TYR A 540 13.10 17.71 0.39
CA TYR A 540 13.37 16.28 0.33
C TYR A 540 14.73 16.00 -0.33
N PRO A 541 15.31 14.79 -0.13
CA PRO A 541 16.53 14.43 -0.83
C PRO A 541 16.32 14.58 -2.35
N ARG A 542 17.20 15.35 -2.98
CA ARG A 542 16.98 16.00 -4.29
C ARG A 542 16.86 15.06 -5.51
N MET A 543 16.91 13.73 -5.31
CA MET A 543 16.86 12.72 -6.36
C MET A 543 16.17 11.42 -5.93
N LEU A 544 15.48 10.75 -6.86
CA LEU A 544 14.97 9.39 -6.71
C LEU A 544 15.96 8.45 -7.37
N MET A 545 16.26 7.32 -6.73
CA MET A 545 17.20 6.34 -7.25
C MET A 545 16.55 4.96 -7.36
N LEU A 546 16.86 4.26 -8.45
CA LEU A 546 16.70 2.81 -8.59
C LEU A 546 18.10 2.20 -8.72
N ASP A 547 18.48 1.36 -7.76
CA ASP A 547 19.70 0.55 -7.84
C ASP A 547 19.31 -0.89 -8.17
N PHE A 548 19.83 -1.39 -9.29
CA PHE A 548 19.56 -2.75 -9.76
C PHE A 548 20.38 -3.82 -9.02
N GLY A 549 21.33 -3.43 -8.17
CA GLY A 549 22.26 -4.32 -7.48
C GLY A 549 23.31 -4.98 -8.38
N CYS A 550 23.18 -4.81 -9.70
CA CYS A 550 24.05 -5.36 -10.72
C CYS A 550 24.16 -4.41 -11.93
N GLU A 551 25.20 -4.59 -12.74
CA GLU A 551 25.37 -3.81 -13.96
C GLU A 551 24.43 -4.27 -15.08
N ILE A 552 23.85 -3.29 -15.78
CA ILE A 552 22.99 -3.43 -16.95
C ILE A 552 23.69 -2.78 -18.14
N SER A 553 24.01 -3.58 -19.16
CA SER A 553 24.74 -3.14 -20.37
C SER A 553 23.87 -3.05 -21.63
N SER A 554 22.60 -3.44 -21.55
CA SER A 554 21.67 -3.42 -22.69
C SER A 554 20.23 -3.15 -22.24
N ALA A 555 19.93 -1.87 -22.03
CA ALA A 555 18.62 -1.39 -21.60
C ALA A 555 18.35 0.03 -22.07
N ALA A 556 17.06 0.36 -22.17
CA ALA A 556 16.57 1.70 -22.37
C ALA A 556 15.92 2.17 -21.07
N VAL A 557 16.30 3.39 -20.66
CA VAL A 557 15.70 4.11 -19.53
C VAL A 557 14.90 5.25 -20.11
N GLU A 558 13.60 5.28 -19.83
CA GLU A 558 12.65 6.29 -20.34
C GLU A 558 11.94 6.93 -19.16
N VAL A 559 11.84 8.26 -19.16
CA VAL A 559 11.19 9.06 -18.11
C VAL A 559 10.42 10.20 -18.77
N TRP A 560 9.20 10.44 -18.31
CA TRP A 560 8.50 11.69 -18.59
C TRP A 560 8.96 12.75 -17.59
N PHE A 561 9.45 13.87 -18.10
CA PHE A 561 9.97 15.00 -17.34
C PHE A 561 9.17 16.25 -17.70
N TYR A 562 8.58 16.90 -16.71
CA TYR A 562 7.92 18.19 -16.92
C TYR A 562 8.95 19.30 -16.75
N ASP A 563 9.19 20.06 -17.82
CA ASP A 563 10.00 21.28 -17.75
C ASP A 563 9.09 22.49 -17.57
N ASP A 564 9.51 23.43 -16.73
CA ASP A 564 9.04 24.82 -16.76
C ASP A 564 10.24 25.67 -17.16
N VAL A 565 10.16 26.36 -18.29
CA VAL A 565 11.27 27.20 -18.77
C VAL A 565 11.62 28.33 -17.80
N ASN A 566 10.70 28.71 -16.91
CA ASN A 566 10.93 29.68 -15.85
C ASN A 566 11.64 29.08 -14.63
N ASP A 567 11.64 27.75 -14.49
CA ASP A 567 12.44 27.08 -13.48
C ASP A 567 13.92 27.23 -13.81
N THR A 568 14.64 27.78 -12.84
CA THR A 568 16.08 28.01 -12.86
C THR A 568 16.84 26.89 -12.15
N ASN A 569 16.22 25.74 -11.93
CA ASN A 569 16.89 24.59 -11.33
C ASN A 569 17.39 23.59 -12.38
N ARG A 570 18.45 22.86 -12.02
CA ARG A 570 18.99 21.77 -12.82
C ARG A 570 18.24 20.48 -12.51
N GLN A 571 17.70 19.85 -13.54
CA GLN A 571 16.84 18.66 -13.47
C GLN A 571 17.29 17.66 -14.53
N VAL A 572 17.72 16.47 -14.11
CA VAL A 572 18.30 15.48 -15.02
C VAL A 572 17.83 14.07 -14.70
N LEU A 573 17.69 13.27 -15.75
CA LEU A 573 17.81 11.83 -15.72
C LEU A 573 19.30 11.47 -15.76
N SER A 574 19.77 10.62 -14.83
CA SER A 574 21.16 10.17 -14.75
C SER A 574 21.29 8.65 -14.67
N LEU A 575 22.30 8.12 -15.34
CA LEU A 575 22.74 6.72 -15.22
C LEU A 575 24.15 6.65 -14.66
N GLN A 576 24.39 5.75 -13.70
CA GLN A 576 25.66 5.66 -12.96
C GLN A 576 26.09 4.23 -12.70
N ASN A 577 27.41 4.05 -12.50
CA ASN A 577 28.03 2.81 -12.06
C ASN A 577 29.04 3.13 -10.93
N CYS A 578 28.67 2.95 -9.66
CA CYS A 578 29.50 3.38 -8.50
C CYS A 578 30.58 2.36 -8.09
N PRO A 579 31.74 2.31 -8.77
CA PRO A 579 33.01 2.16 -8.04
C PRO A 579 33.98 3.33 -8.19
N THR A 580 33.76 4.27 -9.11
CA THR A 580 34.63 5.45 -9.30
C THR A 580 33.85 6.67 -9.82
N ASP A 581 34.15 7.87 -9.31
CA ASP A 581 33.50 9.18 -9.57
C ASP A 581 33.55 9.73 -11.02
N VAL A 582 33.82 8.89 -12.02
CA VAL A 582 34.12 9.34 -13.39
C VAL A 582 33.14 8.85 -14.46
N ASP A 583 32.28 7.88 -14.14
CA ASP A 583 31.38 7.21 -15.08
C ASP A 583 29.91 7.49 -14.75
N TYR A 584 29.42 8.66 -15.18
CA TYR A 584 28.00 9.01 -15.12
C TYR A 584 27.51 9.74 -16.37
N LEU A 585 26.28 9.43 -16.77
CA LEU A 585 25.56 10.08 -17.85
C LEU A 585 24.45 10.95 -17.27
N MET A 586 24.14 12.07 -17.93
CA MET A 586 22.99 12.89 -17.58
C MET A 586 22.28 13.38 -18.85
N LEU A 587 20.97 13.57 -18.75
CA LEU A 587 20.13 14.17 -19.78
C LEU A 587 19.05 15.01 -19.11
N GLY A 588 18.88 16.27 -19.52
CA GLY A 588 17.84 17.14 -18.98
C GLY A 588 18.19 18.63 -19.02
N ALA A 589 17.61 19.40 -18.11
CA ALA A 589 17.83 20.84 -17.98
C ALA A 589 19.03 21.13 -17.07
N HIS A 590 19.99 21.91 -17.57
CA HIS A 590 21.09 22.45 -16.76
C HIS A 590 21.28 23.93 -17.06
N ILE A 591 20.46 24.77 -16.43
CA ILE A 591 20.30 26.19 -16.79
C ILE A 591 21.58 27.02 -16.67
N ASP A 592 22.50 26.69 -15.74
CA ASP A 592 23.82 27.33 -15.63
C ASP A 592 24.70 27.13 -16.88
N TYR A 593 24.45 26.07 -17.64
CA TYR A 593 25.22 25.74 -18.85
C TYR A 593 24.47 26.18 -20.10
N SER A 594 23.16 25.95 -20.14
CA SER A 594 22.28 26.43 -21.21
C SER A 594 20.90 26.72 -20.64
N ALA A 595 20.51 28.00 -20.66
CA ALA A 595 19.18 28.44 -20.22
C ALA A 595 18.09 28.13 -21.26
N THR A 596 18.47 27.95 -22.53
CA THR A 596 17.53 27.88 -23.67
C THR A 596 17.37 26.48 -24.27
N ASN A 597 18.29 25.56 -23.99
CA ASN A 597 18.32 24.22 -24.60
C ASN A 597 18.62 23.17 -23.53
N TYR A 598 18.09 21.96 -23.72
CA TYR A 598 18.47 20.81 -22.90
C TYR A 598 19.94 20.45 -23.13
N ILE A 599 20.52 19.71 -22.19
CA ILE A 599 21.89 19.23 -22.27
C ILE A 599 21.94 17.72 -22.09
N TYR A 600 23.02 17.12 -22.58
CA TYR A 600 23.47 15.81 -22.09
C TYR A 600 24.90 15.91 -21.57
N ARG A 601 25.25 14.97 -20.68
CA ARG A 601 26.56 14.91 -20.02
C ARG A 601 27.14 13.53 -20.15
N VAL A 602 28.46 13.48 -20.39
CA VAL A 602 29.27 12.26 -20.43
C VAL A 602 30.48 12.49 -19.53
N GLY A 603 30.46 11.90 -18.33
CA GLY A 603 31.46 12.13 -17.29
C GLY A 603 31.64 13.63 -16.98
N GLY A 604 32.84 14.15 -17.17
CA GLY A 604 33.14 15.58 -16.97
C GLY A 604 32.55 16.52 -18.03
N ASN A 605 32.25 16.03 -19.22
CA ASN A 605 31.92 16.84 -20.39
C ASN A 605 30.42 17.07 -20.53
N ARG A 606 30.01 18.31 -20.86
CA ARG A 606 28.63 18.71 -21.11
C ARG A 606 28.46 19.15 -22.56
N TYR A 607 27.30 18.88 -23.13
CA TYR A 607 26.96 19.18 -24.52
C TYR A 607 25.55 19.77 -24.58
N THR A 608 25.40 20.89 -25.29
CA THR A 608 24.09 21.48 -25.58
C THR A 608 23.42 20.71 -26.70
N THR A 609 22.16 20.31 -26.49
CA THR A 609 21.36 19.61 -27.49
C THR A 609 20.82 20.57 -28.55
N SER A 610 20.35 20.04 -29.68
CA SER A 610 19.59 20.79 -30.68
C SER A 610 18.18 21.17 -30.22
N ILE A 611 17.68 20.58 -29.12
CA ILE A 611 16.32 20.76 -28.63
C ILE A 611 16.26 21.94 -27.67
N SER A 612 15.44 22.93 -28.01
CA SER A 612 15.15 24.05 -27.12
C SER A 612 14.24 23.59 -25.98
N ARG A 613 14.43 24.19 -24.80
CA ARG A 613 13.53 23.98 -23.67
C ARG A 613 12.14 24.54 -24.00
N SER A 614 11.11 23.86 -23.54
CA SER A 614 9.72 24.33 -23.60
C SER A 614 8.97 23.90 -22.34
N THR A 615 7.96 24.68 -21.94
CA THR A 615 7.14 24.32 -20.79
C THR A 615 6.20 23.17 -21.17
N GLY A 616 6.25 22.07 -20.42
CA GLY A 616 5.41 20.90 -20.66
C GLY A 616 6.14 19.58 -20.39
N TRP A 617 5.43 18.47 -20.67
CA TRP A 617 5.96 17.12 -20.56
C TRP A 617 6.84 16.75 -21.76
N HIS A 618 8.05 16.30 -21.47
CA HIS A 618 9.06 15.83 -22.41
C HIS A 618 9.52 14.42 -22.06
N LYS A 619 9.74 13.58 -23.07
CA LYS A 619 10.21 12.21 -22.85
C LYS A 619 11.72 12.14 -23.01
N LEU A 620 12.42 11.96 -21.89
CA LEU A 620 13.86 11.75 -21.86
C LEU A 620 14.16 10.27 -21.98
N ARG A 621 15.11 9.90 -22.86
CA ARG A 621 15.59 8.51 -22.97
C ARG A 621 17.10 8.42 -23.01
N ILE A 622 17.63 7.45 -22.27
CA ILE A 622 19.03 7.02 -22.38
C ILE A 622 19.04 5.54 -22.71
N LYS A 623 19.63 5.17 -23.86
CA LYS A 623 19.64 3.82 -24.39
C LYS A 623 21.06 3.28 -24.45
N CYS A 624 21.36 2.30 -23.61
CA CYS A 624 22.66 1.63 -23.58
C CYS A 624 22.57 0.30 -24.33
N HIS A 625 23.48 0.02 -25.26
CA HIS A 625 23.60 -1.26 -25.95
C HIS A 625 25.02 -1.48 -26.49
N ASN A 626 25.62 -2.65 -26.21
CA ASN A 626 26.91 -3.07 -26.76
C ASN A 626 28.03 -2.00 -26.66
N GLY A 627 28.10 -1.30 -25.51
CA GLY A 627 29.10 -0.26 -25.29
C GLY A 627 28.84 1.07 -26.00
N ILE A 628 27.64 1.26 -26.56
CA ILE A 628 27.19 2.52 -27.14
C ILE A 628 25.99 3.02 -26.33
N THR A 629 26.00 4.30 -25.99
CA THR A 629 24.90 4.99 -25.33
C THR A 629 24.36 6.11 -26.22
N LYS A 630 23.06 6.10 -26.46
CA LYS A 630 22.32 7.16 -27.17
C LYS A 630 21.44 7.94 -26.21
N PHE A 631 21.33 9.25 -26.47
CA PHE A 631 20.47 10.18 -25.75
C PHE A 631 19.35 10.65 -26.68
N GLU A 632 18.11 10.62 -26.21
CA GLU A 632 16.95 11.10 -26.98
C GLU A 632 16.04 11.99 -26.13
N ILE A 633 15.48 13.02 -26.76
CA ILE A 633 14.41 13.85 -26.21
C ILE A 633 13.27 13.83 -27.22
N ASP A 634 12.06 13.47 -26.78
CA ASP A 634 10.85 13.43 -27.63
C ASP A 634 10.99 12.60 -28.91
N CYS A 635 11.75 11.49 -28.81
CA CYS A 635 12.09 10.59 -29.91
C CYS A 635 13.12 11.13 -30.93
N GLU A 636 13.73 12.29 -30.68
CA GLU A 636 14.85 12.80 -31.46
C GLU A 636 16.19 12.46 -30.79
N GLU A 637 17.13 11.87 -31.53
CA GLU A 637 18.49 11.62 -31.03
C GLU A 637 19.25 12.94 -30.88
N VAL A 638 19.71 13.23 -29.67
CA VAL A 638 20.42 14.48 -29.33
C VAL A 638 21.91 14.27 -29.06
N GLY A 639 22.36 13.02 -28.95
CA GLY A 639 23.76 12.68 -28.73
C GLY A 639 24.01 11.17 -28.68
N THR A 640 25.26 10.79 -28.94
CA THR A 640 25.75 9.40 -28.87
C THR A 640 27.15 9.38 -28.27
N THR A 641 27.47 8.38 -27.44
CA THR A 641 28.80 8.17 -26.84
C THR A 641 29.15 6.69 -26.74
N GLY A 642 30.45 6.38 -26.69
CA GLY A 642 30.96 5.05 -26.34
C GLY A 642 31.37 4.92 -24.86
N ASP A 643 31.25 6.02 -24.10
CA ASP A 643 31.56 6.06 -22.68
C ASP A 643 30.34 5.61 -21.86
N LEU A 644 30.59 4.89 -20.75
CA LEU A 644 29.59 4.18 -19.93
C LEU A 644 28.87 3.04 -20.69
N ALA A 645 29.52 1.88 -20.76
CA ALA A 645 28.99 0.67 -21.43
C ALA A 645 27.93 -0.08 -20.61
N SER A 646 27.77 0.26 -19.34
CA SER A 646 26.81 -0.31 -18.40
C SER A 646 26.46 0.69 -17.31
N PHE A 647 25.27 0.55 -16.73
CA PHE A 647 24.85 1.29 -15.54
C PHE A 647 24.28 0.33 -14.50
N ARG A 648 24.39 0.71 -13.23
CA ARG A 648 23.76 0.00 -12.10
C ARG A 648 22.62 0.81 -11.49
N GLN A 649 22.69 2.14 -11.60
CA GLN A 649 21.75 3.04 -10.96
C GLN A 649 21.10 3.96 -11.98
N VAL A 650 19.80 4.19 -11.80
CA VAL A 650 19.00 5.22 -12.49
C VAL A 650 18.61 6.25 -11.46
N MET A 651 18.84 7.52 -11.76
CA MET A 651 18.51 8.63 -10.87
C MET A 651 17.73 9.71 -11.62
N ILE A 652 16.76 10.32 -10.97
CA ILE A 652 16.01 11.47 -11.51
C ILE A 652 15.97 12.58 -10.46
N GLY A 653 16.02 13.85 -10.88
CA GLY A 653 16.00 15.01 -9.99
C GLY A 653 17.19 15.93 -10.18
N SER A 654 17.54 16.67 -9.12
CA SER A 654 18.69 17.57 -9.10
C SER A 654 19.90 16.90 -8.45
N TYR A 655 20.97 16.71 -9.23
CA TYR A 655 22.27 16.24 -8.74
C TYR A 655 23.05 17.32 -7.95
N TRP A 656 22.56 18.56 -7.95
CA TRP A 656 23.28 19.71 -7.41
C TRP A 656 22.70 20.20 -6.08
N SER A 657 23.38 21.16 -5.45
CA SER A 657 23.00 21.62 -4.11
C SER A 657 21.70 22.42 -4.04
N GLU A 658 21.13 22.81 -5.19
CA GLU A 658 19.97 23.68 -5.25
C GLU A 658 18.63 22.92 -5.14
N PRO A 659 17.63 23.55 -4.51
CA PRO A 659 16.29 23.01 -4.40
C PRO A 659 15.54 23.15 -5.72
N GLY A 660 15.46 22.05 -6.47
CA GLY A 660 14.61 21.92 -7.65
C GLY A 660 13.11 21.96 -7.35
N GLU A 661 12.28 22.21 -8.37
CA GLU A 661 10.86 21.80 -8.45
C GLU A 661 10.66 21.06 -9.79
N GLY A 662 11.21 19.85 -9.91
CA GLY A 662 11.11 19.05 -11.13
C GLY A 662 10.06 17.96 -11.01
N LYS A 663 9.13 17.85 -11.96
CA LYS A 663 8.13 16.77 -11.96
C LYS A 663 8.52 15.65 -12.92
N TYR A 664 8.36 14.42 -12.46
CA TYR A 664 8.69 13.22 -13.21
C TYR A 664 7.54 12.22 -13.16
N ASP A 665 7.30 11.53 -14.27
CA ASP A 665 6.25 10.53 -14.37
C ASP A 665 6.73 9.33 -15.21
N ASN A 666 6.07 8.19 -15.08
CA ASN A 666 6.23 7.02 -15.93
C ASN A 666 7.69 6.62 -16.17
N ILE A 667 8.40 6.22 -15.10
CA ILE A 667 9.76 5.73 -15.23
C ILE A 667 9.73 4.29 -15.72
N ILE A 668 10.44 4.02 -16.81
CA ILE A 668 10.50 2.73 -17.47
C ILE A 668 11.96 2.36 -17.68
N VAL A 669 12.37 1.20 -17.17
CA VAL A 669 13.63 0.55 -17.51
C VAL A 669 13.32 -0.78 -18.17
N ARG A 670 13.74 -0.93 -19.43
CA ARG A 670 13.38 -2.09 -20.26
C ARG A 670 14.58 -2.63 -21.01
N LYS A 671 14.48 -3.88 -21.46
CA LYS A 671 15.49 -4.46 -22.36
C LYS A 671 15.58 -3.66 -23.66
N TYR A 672 16.78 -3.57 -24.22
CA TYR A 672 17.03 -2.83 -25.44
C TYR A 672 17.98 -3.58 -26.38
N THR A 673 17.69 -3.50 -27.68
CA THR A 673 18.53 -4.00 -28.77
C THR A 673 18.44 -3.04 -29.95
N GLU A 674 19.46 -3.01 -30.80
CA GLU A 674 19.50 -2.13 -31.97
C GLU A 674 19.70 -2.96 -33.26
N PRO A 675 18.85 -2.80 -34.29
CA PRO A 675 17.58 -2.07 -34.27
C PRO A 675 16.52 -2.76 -33.40
N GLU A 676 15.62 -1.99 -32.78
CA GLU A 676 14.50 -2.55 -32.00
C GLU A 676 13.61 -3.45 -32.87
N PRO A 677 12.86 -4.42 -32.31
CA PRO A 677 11.85 -5.15 -33.08
C PRO A 677 10.80 -4.22 -33.69
N SER A 678 10.33 -4.52 -34.90
CA SER A 678 9.18 -3.82 -35.49
C SER A 678 7.87 -4.51 -35.13
N VAL A 679 6.84 -3.73 -34.81
CA VAL A 679 5.53 -4.24 -34.38
C VAL A 679 4.45 -3.79 -35.35
N SER A 680 3.68 -4.75 -35.89
CA SER A 680 2.52 -4.49 -36.74
C SER A 680 1.25 -5.08 -36.14
N ILE A 681 0.12 -4.42 -36.40
CA ILE A 681 -1.20 -4.89 -35.99
C ILE A 681 -1.98 -5.32 -37.23
N GLY A 682 -2.58 -6.51 -37.16
CA GLY A 682 -3.42 -7.05 -38.22
C GLY A 682 -4.87 -6.60 -38.12
N GLU A 683 -5.68 -7.09 -39.07
CA GLU A 683 -7.11 -6.84 -39.15
C GLU A 683 -7.86 -7.28 -37.89
N GLU A 684 -8.94 -6.56 -37.59
CA GLU A 684 -9.89 -6.92 -36.53
C GLU A 684 -10.69 -8.16 -36.91
N THR A 685 -10.83 -9.06 -35.94
CA THR A 685 -11.79 -10.18 -36.01
C THR A 685 -12.86 -9.96 -34.94
N ALA A 686 -14.13 -10.13 -35.32
CA ALA A 686 -15.32 -9.99 -34.45
C ALA A 686 -16.11 -11.30 -34.33
#